data_AF-A0A9P8AH60-F1
#
_entry.id   AF-A0A9P8AH60-F1
#
_cell.length_a   1.000
_cell.length_b   1.000
_cell.length_c   1.000
_cell.angle_alpha   90.00
_cell.angle_beta   90.00
_cell.angle_gamma   90.00
#
_symmetry.space_group_name_H-M   'P 1'
#
loop_
_entity.id
_entity.type
_entity.pdbx_description
1 polymer ?
#
loop_
_entity_poly.entity_id
_entity_poly.type
_entity_poly.pdbx_seq_one_letter_code
_entity_poly.pdbx_strand_id
1 'polypeptide(L)'
;MFNRLKSFSEDVAKGLNELNNEIRSATNNPNPNTVSSPTSNTSKEAIKTFKRESKVFATKTPDPNDMQQPKDESNDEQTGEHTNDGEPQDSTTSSSSVNGHTGLNFDEIPADLKPKMRKFLKYEEKYPVLLEAYKTEKRKSELISSFEKALQESTPFTSIADGGLLIEYLEGLNEKTQLLNGELRSKSKQLNDIQTISKDFEEKWHLLTKEIESIQHDLKVTTDLKNKEIDSLKKEIEQLNEKEHHPYQEIDFKSQFEDLNKIHETLLKDFEDFKTKFNELQKEHDLKVQELTKLKDDNEQLVSKADKLEEDSKNQILDFSKEKEALELKVLELEKELAHQNQQLEDLHSKDDGSDKLLELESQLTNVQLSLEKSNSVIKDLEGDKSSLEKLKVELESTNKILQDELTKLEALFTDYKSTSSAELAKKNSELEELQKSVKDKLNVPSPAAPAPINEVSQITSSKKKKKNKKKAVDQIQETQKEGSIVDNDLKLKFDSLTSDYEAIHTKLKNVEEEKTALESELKDVRSNYELLSKEKTSLVEEIMELRSNLHSKEEDIELLRDDLRDLGSDLVDAKEKHKEYELKIADNTEVDSLKKELEELKKSHDVVQQRLKESEEKSVDTTEIDTLRKEIIHLSKSYNDVQTKLKDYEEKQPDTTEVDGLKLKVDELTKSYNDSCKEVEKFTQVQKKLDAEKASINKILKEKSLDIETLTSKITTLEKEATTSNKSLCELRKYKTESTSKLNQVTKQLEEKSKQILVLQKEKDTLSNRVDELLKFKSQDSSLKLELASLKTSVELKEKMVIELKSQIQELERSKDSLKEDLLLLGEKNIGLREENRELGTDKNELLKKQQTYIERESILNTQLNKYQTEKQKIAVELESLKAKHESLKNERLNSKDETQIFKQQFEELSMKARESQMKLDNLEDELTEARSTLHARSKEASSIRKLLIESQSLLEMKELEFKTEIKKLNDERLTIEDKSKLLLKRKQLEVDELQSSVTENNKKLKTLENNYRELQLKHKALESEMEALPSPGPFSDSENIEETISTLRESLQSTSKKLKEVERMNLVLRKLNEESNMKFERLSKNYKSLTVEYRDLKEKYGASRSRALSVVLNPIEKQSPSSSGEQSNGTNVAYLKNVLLGFIEHKDQREQLLPVVKTLFSFTKEDEQKLLTALR
;
A
#
# COMPACT_ATOMS: atom_id res chain seq x y z
N MET A 1 -10.17 -20.66 -13.63
CA MET A 1 -11.12 -19.72 -12.96
C MET A 1 -12.45 -19.62 -13.68
N PHE A 2 -12.50 -19.28 -14.98
CA PHE A 2 -13.76 -19.04 -15.74
C PHE A 2 -14.92 -20.01 -15.48
N ASN A 3 -14.72 -21.33 -15.41
CA ASN A 3 -15.81 -22.27 -15.13
C ASN A 3 -16.45 -22.09 -13.74
N ARG A 4 -15.69 -21.67 -12.71
CA ARG A 4 -16.24 -21.33 -11.38
C ARG A 4 -16.97 -19.99 -11.38
N LEU A 5 -16.50 -19.00 -12.16
CA LEU A 5 -17.20 -17.74 -12.32
C LEU A 5 -18.52 -17.93 -13.10
N LYS A 6 -18.51 -18.81 -14.11
CA LYS A 6 -19.71 -19.23 -14.85
C LYS A 6 -20.69 -19.95 -13.92
N SER A 7 -20.26 -20.98 -13.19
CA SER A 7 -21.17 -21.68 -12.26
C SER A 7 -21.73 -20.72 -11.22
N PHE A 8 -20.90 -19.86 -10.60
CA PHE A 8 -21.37 -18.85 -9.65
C PHE A 8 -22.40 -17.89 -10.27
N SER A 9 -22.19 -17.41 -11.51
CA SER A 9 -23.19 -16.59 -12.21
C SER A 9 -24.48 -17.34 -12.53
N GLU A 10 -24.38 -18.64 -12.82
CA GLU A 10 -25.51 -19.51 -13.15
C GLU A 10 -26.31 -19.90 -11.90
N ASP A 11 -25.64 -20.06 -10.76
CA ASP A 11 -26.24 -20.40 -9.47
C ASP A 11 -26.85 -19.16 -8.80
N VAL A 12 -26.25 -17.98 -8.95
CA VAL A 12 -26.89 -16.69 -8.62
C VAL A 12 -28.11 -16.44 -9.50
N ALA A 13 -28.05 -16.77 -10.80
CA ALA A 13 -29.21 -16.67 -11.69
C ALA A 13 -30.32 -17.67 -11.34
N LYS A 14 -29.98 -18.91 -10.94
CA LYS A 14 -30.93 -19.90 -10.42
C LYS A 14 -31.58 -19.42 -9.14
N GLY A 15 -30.81 -18.97 -8.15
CA GLY A 15 -31.33 -18.44 -6.88
C GLY A 15 -32.26 -17.24 -7.07
N LEU A 16 -31.96 -16.33 -8.00
CA LEU A 16 -32.87 -15.23 -8.37
C LEU A 16 -34.16 -15.72 -9.04
N ASN A 17 -34.10 -16.78 -9.85
CA ASN A 17 -35.28 -17.39 -10.47
C ASN A 17 -36.12 -18.19 -9.47
N GLU A 18 -35.48 -18.88 -8.51
CA GLU A 18 -36.16 -19.58 -7.42
C GLU A 18 -36.87 -18.57 -6.50
N LEU A 19 -36.21 -17.48 -6.10
CA LEU A 19 -36.83 -16.39 -5.33
C LEU A 19 -38.05 -15.79 -6.06
N ASN A 20 -37.93 -15.56 -7.37
CA ASN A 20 -39.03 -15.05 -8.20
C ASN A 20 -40.17 -16.08 -8.36
N ASN A 21 -39.86 -17.37 -8.36
CA ASN A 21 -40.85 -18.46 -8.39
C ASN A 21 -41.52 -18.69 -7.02
N GLU A 22 -40.82 -18.54 -5.90
CA GLU A 22 -41.42 -18.53 -4.56
C GLU A 22 -42.42 -17.37 -4.43
N ILE A 23 -42.02 -16.15 -4.81
CA ILE A 23 -42.89 -14.96 -4.82
C ILE A 23 -44.13 -15.18 -5.71
N ARG A 24 -44.01 -15.90 -6.82
CA ARG A 24 -45.15 -16.24 -7.70
C ARG A 24 -46.03 -17.35 -7.13
N SER A 25 -45.46 -18.40 -6.54
CA SER A 25 -46.20 -19.51 -5.93
C SER A 25 -47.03 -19.07 -4.72
N ALA A 26 -46.53 -18.11 -3.94
CA ALA A 26 -47.18 -17.56 -2.75
C ALA A 26 -48.51 -16.81 -3.04
N THR A 27 -48.87 -16.58 -4.31
CA THR A 27 -50.05 -15.77 -4.67
C THR A 27 -51.30 -16.58 -5.08
N ASN A 28 -51.21 -17.90 -5.26
CA ASN A 28 -52.27 -18.68 -5.93
C ASN A 28 -52.59 -20.08 -5.32
N ASN A 29 -52.79 -20.20 -3.99
CA ASN A 29 -53.65 -21.26 -3.45
C ASN A 29 -54.17 -20.98 -2.02
N PRO A 30 -55.49 -21.04 -1.73
CA PRO A 30 -56.02 -20.92 -0.39
C PRO A 30 -56.38 -22.28 0.24
N ASN A 31 -55.47 -22.91 0.98
CA ASN A 31 -55.83 -24.03 1.86
C ASN A 31 -54.91 -24.11 3.10
N PRO A 32 -55.43 -23.97 4.34
CA PRO A 32 -54.61 -23.94 5.54
C PRO A 32 -54.41 -25.35 6.14
N ASN A 33 -53.20 -25.90 6.02
CA ASN A 33 -52.52 -26.73 7.05
C ASN A 33 -51.29 -27.46 6.47
N THR A 34 -50.07 -27.01 6.81
CA THR A 34 -48.95 -27.90 7.20
C THR A 34 -47.77 -27.10 7.77
N VAL A 35 -47.33 -27.48 8.97
CA VAL A 35 -46.00 -27.26 9.59
C VAL A 35 -45.30 -25.91 9.35
N SER A 36 -45.45 -24.99 10.30
CA SER A 36 -44.61 -23.79 10.43
C SER A 36 -43.48 -23.99 11.43
N SER A 37 -42.26 -23.55 11.07
CA SER A 37 -41.21 -23.24 12.04
C SER A 37 -41.53 -21.91 12.77
N PRO A 38 -41.30 -21.80 14.10
CA PRO A 38 -41.80 -20.65 14.88
C PRO A 38 -40.77 -19.53 15.08
N THR A 39 -41.14 -18.28 14.74
CA THR A 39 -40.76 -17.06 15.48
C THR A 39 -41.38 -15.78 14.89
N SER A 40 -41.52 -15.66 13.57
CA SER A 40 -41.75 -14.37 12.88
C SER A 40 -43.21 -13.89 12.71
N ASN A 41 -44.19 -14.59 13.28
CA ASN A 41 -45.61 -14.28 13.10
C ASN A 41 -46.25 -13.46 14.24
N THR A 42 -45.71 -13.52 15.46
CA THR A 42 -46.30 -12.89 16.66
C THR A 42 -46.45 -11.37 16.52
N SER A 43 -45.40 -10.67 16.10
CA SER A 43 -45.43 -9.21 15.91
C SER A 43 -46.44 -8.76 14.83
N LYS A 44 -46.54 -9.52 13.73
CA LYS A 44 -47.52 -9.26 12.65
C LYS A 44 -48.97 -9.53 13.09
N GLU A 45 -49.20 -10.36 14.11
CA GLU A 45 -50.52 -10.54 14.73
C GLU A 45 -50.80 -9.46 15.77
N ALA A 46 -49.83 -9.11 16.62
CA ALA A 46 -49.94 -8.00 17.58
C ALA A 46 -50.25 -6.65 16.90
N ILE A 47 -49.63 -6.35 15.76
CA ILE A 47 -49.94 -5.14 14.97
C ILE A 47 -51.36 -5.19 14.38
N LYS A 48 -51.90 -6.39 14.09
CA LYS A 48 -53.27 -6.57 13.58
C LYS A 48 -54.32 -6.48 14.69
N THR A 49 -54.05 -6.99 15.90
CA THR A 49 -54.93 -6.77 17.06
C THR A 49 -54.91 -5.30 17.46
N PHE A 50 -53.73 -4.68 17.58
CA PHE A 50 -53.60 -3.26 17.88
C PHE A 50 -54.38 -2.37 16.91
N LYS A 51 -54.31 -2.61 15.60
CA LYS A 51 -55.11 -1.87 14.61
C LYS A 51 -56.62 -2.05 14.79
N ARG A 52 -57.10 -3.25 15.15
CA ARG A 52 -58.53 -3.51 15.41
C ARG A 52 -59.02 -2.86 16.72
N GLU A 53 -58.20 -2.92 17.75
CA GLU A 53 -58.53 -2.52 19.12
C GLU A 53 -58.19 -1.05 19.42
N SER A 54 -57.48 -0.37 18.52
CA SER A 54 -57.18 1.07 18.56
C SER A 54 -58.40 1.97 18.87
N LYS A 55 -59.61 1.55 18.48
CA LYS A 55 -60.87 2.24 18.81
C LYS A 55 -61.16 2.33 20.31
N VAL A 56 -60.55 1.47 21.15
CA VAL A 56 -60.69 1.50 22.63
C VAL A 56 -59.96 2.70 23.24
N PHE A 57 -58.95 3.29 22.57
CA PHE A 57 -58.39 4.57 23.00
C PHE A 57 -59.32 5.76 22.74
N ALA A 58 -60.24 5.63 21.76
CA ALA A 58 -61.22 6.67 21.44
C ALA A 58 -62.46 6.66 22.36
N THR A 59 -62.65 5.63 23.21
CA THR A 59 -63.75 5.62 24.19
C THR A 59 -63.37 6.46 25.41
N LYS A 60 -63.99 7.65 25.51
CA LYS A 60 -63.88 8.51 26.69
C LYS A 60 -64.39 7.78 27.93
N THR A 61 -63.56 7.70 28.95
CA THR A 61 -63.96 7.34 30.31
C THR A 61 -64.67 8.53 30.97
N PRO A 62 -65.63 8.31 31.89
CA PRO A 62 -66.25 9.40 32.67
C PRO A 62 -65.24 10.18 33.51
N ASP A 63 -65.54 11.45 33.79
CA ASP A 63 -64.64 12.34 34.53
C ASP A 63 -64.53 11.92 36.02
N PRO A 64 -63.37 12.06 36.69
CA PRO A 64 -63.20 11.59 38.07
C PRO A 64 -64.18 12.21 39.08
N ASN A 65 -64.70 13.41 38.79
CA ASN A 65 -65.69 14.07 39.65
C ASN A 65 -67.06 13.37 39.61
N ASP A 66 -67.50 12.87 38.45
CA ASP A 66 -68.75 12.12 38.32
C ASP A 66 -68.70 10.78 39.08
N MET A 67 -67.50 10.23 39.31
CA MET A 67 -67.30 8.93 39.95
C MET A 67 -66.99 9.00 41.46
N GLN A 68 -67.06 10.18 42.09
CA GLN A 68 -66.91 10.26 43.55
C GLN A 68 -68.03 9.51 44.30
N GLN A 69 -67.64 8.82 45.38
CA GLN A 69 -68.56 8.21 46.33
C GLN A 69 -69.22 9.29 47.20
N PRO A 70 -70.54 9.20 47.50
CA PRO A 70 -71.19 10.13 48.41
C PRO A 70 -70.69 9.91 49.83
N LYS A 71 -69.93 10.88 50.36
CA LYS A 71 -69.45 10.89 51.75
C LYS A 71 -70.62 10.80 52.73
N ASP A 72 -70.39 10.21 53.89
CA ASP A 72 -71.34 10.28 55.01
C ASP A 72 -71.24 11.63 55.71
N GLU A 73 -72.38 12.12 56.20
CA GLU A 73 -72.51 13.47 56.76
C GLU A 73 -72.13 13.48 58.25
N SER A 74 -71.21 14.36 58.62
CA SER A 74 -71.00 14.78 60.01
C SER A 74 -70.67 16.27 60.03
N ASN A 75 -71.67 17.07 60.43
CA ASN A 75 -71.64 18.47 60.85
C ASN A 75 -70.79 19.52 60.08
N ASP A 76 -71.55 20.52 59.60
CA ASP A 76 -71.34 21.96 59.77
C ASP A 76 -70.56 22.82 58.75
N GLU A 77 -71.29 23.89 58.38
CA GLU A 77 -70.94 25.24 57.91
C GLU A 77 -70.25 25.52 56.54
N GLN A 78 -71.02 26.25 55.70
CA GLN A 78 -70.71 27.54 55.04
C GLN A 78 -69.34 27.70 54.31
N THR A 79 -69.20 28.13 53.05
CA THR A 79 -70.02 28.86 52.03
C THR A 79 -69.53 28.43 50.61
N GLY A 80 -70.07 28.80 49.44
CA GLY A 80 -71.18 29.68 49.02
C GLY A 80 -70.96 30.10 47.54
N GLU A 81 -72.02 30.55 46.85
CA GLU A 81 -72.08 30.95 45.41
C GLU A 81 -71.88 29.76 44.40
N HIS A 82 -72.73 29.48 43.39
CA HIS A 82 -73.41 30.28 42.35
C HIS A 82 -72.41 30.95 41.38
N THR A 83 -72.61 31.07 40.06
CA THR A 83 -73.77 31.00 39.12
C THR A 83 -73.17 30.99 37.67
N ASN A 84 -73.81 30.68 36.53
CA ASN A 84 -75.12 30.09 36.15
C ASN A 84 -75.09 29.67 34.65
N ASP A 85 -76.19 29.06 34.16
CA ASP A 85 -76.74 29.06 32.78
C ASP A 85 -75.88 28.64 31.55
N GLY A 86 -76.43 27.92 30.54
CA GLY A 86 -77.75 27.26 30.49
C GLY A 86 -78.20 26.85 29.06
N GLU A 87 -78.85 25.68 28.97
CA GLU A 87 -79.89 25.27 27.96
C GLU A 87 -79.59 25.29 26.43
N PRO A 88 -80.44 24.67 25.56
CA PRO A 88 -81.40 23.58 25.77
C PRO A 88 -81.28 22.38 24.77
N GLN A 89 -82.19 21.41 24.97
CA GLN A 89 -82.76 20.35 24.10
C GLN A 89 -82.63 20.51 22.56
N ASP A 90 -82.58 19.44 21.75
CA ASP A 90 -83.74 18.56 21.45
C ASP A 90 -83.37 17.09 21.07
N SER A 91 -84.32 16.34 20.51
CA SER A 91 -84.50 14.89 20.63
C SER A 91 -84.89 14.20 19.32
N THR A 92 -84.76 12.86 19.23
CA THR A 92 -85.76 11.94 18.61
C THR A 92 -85.34 10.45 18.59
N THR A 93 -86.36 9.58 18.49
CA THR A 93 -86.34 8.16 18.04
C THR A 93 -85.88 7.03 18.99
N SER A 94 -86.85 6.54 19.77
CA SER A 94 -87.31 5.13 19.84
C SER A 94 -86.39 3.96 20.29
N SER A 95 -86.74 3.39 21.45
CA SER A 95 -87.04 1.95 21.71
C SER A 95 -85.94 0.86 21.51
N SER A 96 -85.89 -0.23 22.28
CA SER A 96 -86.93 -0.90 23.08
C SER A 96 -86.36 -1.58 24.34
N SER A 97 -87.15 -1.64 25.43
CA SER A 97 -86.84 -2.42 26.62
C SER A 97 -87.21 -3.91 26.47
N VAL A 98 -86.51 -4.79 27.20
CA VAL A 98 -87.01 -6.13 27.59
C VAL A 98 -86.73 -6.32 29.09
N ASN A 99 -87.67 -6.96 29.80
CA ASN A 99 -87.81 -6.83 31.25
C ASN A 99 -86.96 -7.79 32.11
N GLY A 100 -86.62 -7.33 33.30
CA GLY A 100 -86.36 -8.13 34.49
C GLY A 100 -86.94 -7.42 35.72
N HIS A 101 -87.81 -8.09 36.48
CA HIS A 101 -88.45 -7.55 37.70
C HIS A 101 -87.42 -7.39 38.85
N THR A 102 -87.60 -6.54 39.86
CA THR A 102 -88.85 -6.23 40.59
C THR A 102 -89.02 -4.75 40.98
N GLY A 103 -90.28 -4.32 41.12
CA GLY A 103 -90.62 -3.04 41.75
C GLY A 103 -90.83 -3.21 43.26
N LEU A 104 -90.45 -2.19 44.03
CA LEU A 104 -90.80 -2.04 45.44
C LEU A 104 -91.55 -0.72 45.62
N ASN A 105 -92.76 -0.77 46.16
CA ASN A 105 -93.55 0.44 46.45
C ASN A 105 -92.85 1.24 47.55
N PHE A 106 -92.39 2.45 47.22
CA PHE A 106 -91.59 3.28 48.12
C PHE A 106 -92.39 3.88 49.30
N ASP A 107 -93.70 3.64 49.38
CA ASP A 107 -94.58 4.33 50.33
C ASP A 107 -94.83 3.58 51.65
N GLU A 108 -94.84 2.25 51.66
CA GLU A 108 -95.09 1.44 52.88
C GLU A 108 -93.84 1.20 53.75
N ILE A 109 -92.66 1.61 53.30
CA ILE A 109 -91.39 1.43 54.04
C ILE A 109 -91.19 2.57 55.06
N PRO A 110 -90.77 2.31 56.32
CA PRO A 110 -90.48 3.35 57.31
C PRO A 110 -89.50 4.44 56.83
N ALA A 111 -89.72 5.68 57.27
CA ALA A 111 -89.02 6.87 56.78
C ALA A 111 -87.48 6.73 56.80
N ASP A 112 -86.93 6.18 57.88
CA ASP A 112 -85.48 6.04 58.13
C ASP A 112 -84.77 5.10 57.12
N LEU A 113 -85.52 4.21 56.47
CA LEU A 113 -84.99 3.28 55.46
C LEU A 113 -85.05 3.85 54.04
N LYS A 114 -85.96 4.79 53.76
CA LYS A 114 -86.06 5.46 52.45
C LYS A 114 -84.76 6.15 52.00
N PRO A 115 -84.00 6.91 52.84
CA PRO A 115 -82.74 7.51 52.41
C PRO A 115 -81.62 6.47 52.19
N LYS A 116 -81.59 5.38 52.98
CA LYS A 116 -80.63 4.28 52.78
C LYS A 116 -80.91 3.55 51.47
N MET A 117 -82.17 3.24 51.16
CA MET A 117 -82.57 2.67 49.85
C MET A 117 -82.20 3.60 48.68
N ARG A 118 -82.36 4.92 48.83
CA ARG A 118 -81.89 5.90 47.81
C ARG A 118 -80.37 5.97 47.67
N LYS A 119 -79.59 5.80 48.76
CA LYS A 119 -78.13 5.60 48.67
C LYS A 119 -77.81 4.31 47.92
N PHE A 120 -78.50 3.20 48.20
CA PHE A 120 -78.28 1.93 47.50
C PHE A 120 -78.61 1.99 46.01
N LEU A 121 -79.74 2.58 45.57
CA LEU A 121 -80.02 2.78 44.14
C LEU A 121 -78.89 3.56 43.44
N LYS A 122 -78.40 4.65 44.06
CA LYS A 122 -77.29 5.43 43.49
C LYS A 122 -75.98 4.64 43.39
N TYR A 123 -75.73 3.69 44.30
CA TYR A 123 -74.61 2.76 44.18
C TYR A 123 -74.84 1.70 43.10
N GLU A 124 -76.06 1.18 42.98
CA GLU A 124 -76.48 0.21 41.97
C GLU A 124 -76.41 0.79 40.53
N GLU A 125 -76.71 2.08 40.36
CA GLU A 125 -76.54 2.82 39.10
C GLU A 125 -75.07 3.13 38.78
N LYS A 126 -74.27 3.59 39.77
CA LYS A 126 -72.86 3.97 39.53
C LYS A 126 -71.90 2.78 39.41
N TYR A 127 -72.16 1.66 40.09
CA TYR A 127 -71.28 0.49 40.07
C TYR A 127 -71.04 -0.13 38.68
N PRO A 128 -72.06 -0.37 37.81
CA PRO A 128 -71.82 -0.89 36.47
C PRO A 128 -71.02 0.09 35.60
N VAL A 129 -71.26 1.40 35.73
CA VAL A 129 -70.50 2.44 35.00
C VAL A 129 -69.03 2.45 35.43
N LEU A 130 -68.75 2.41 36.73
CA LEU A 130 -67.38 2.32 37.26
C LEU A 130 -66.69 1.01 36.83
N LEU A 131 -67.43 -0.11 36.80
CA LEU A 131 -66.93 -1.40 36.35
C LEU A 131 -66.65 -1.42 34.84
N GLU A 132 -67.41 -0.69 34.02
CA GLU A 132 -67.14 -0.51 32.60
C GLU A 132 -65.97 0.45 32.32
N ALA A 133 -65.87 1.55 33.07
CA ALA A 133 -64.71 2.44 33.04
C ALA A 133 -63.43 1.69 33.41
N TYR A 134 -63.44 0.88 34.48
CA TYR A 134 -62.31 0.03 34.85
C TYR A 134 -61.99 -1.04 33.79
N LYS A 135 -63.00 -1.66 33.16
CA LYS A 135 -62.79 -2.63 32.07
C LYS A 135 -62.22 -1.99 30.80
N THR A 136 -62.63 -0.78 30.45
CA THR A 136 -62.09 -0.06 29.28
C THR A 136 -60.67 0.43 29.56
N GLU A 137 -60.39 0.98 30.73
CA GLU A 137 -59.03 1.41 31.10
C GLU A 137 -58.06 0.24 31.26
N LYS A 138 -58.50 -0.90 31.83
CA LYS A 138 -57.68 -2.12 31.86
C LYS A 138 -57.34 -2.63 30.46
N ARG A 139 -58.30 -2.59 29.51
CA ARG A 139 -58.04 -2.93 28.10
C ARG A 139 -57.06 -1.96 27.45
N LYS A 140 -57.15 -0.64 27.71
CA LYS A 140 -56.15 0.33 27.23
C LYS A 140 -54.75 -0.01 27.77
N SER A 141 -54.64 -0.35 29.06
CA SER A 141 -53.36 -0.77 29.68
C SER A 141 -52.81 -2.07 29.09
N GLU A 142 -53.64 -3.10 28.88
CA GLU A 142 -53.27 -4.35 28.20
C GLU A 142 -52.81 -4.09 26.74
N LEU A 143 -53.44 -3.14 26.06
CA LEU A 143 -53.12 -2.74 24.69
C LEU A 143 -51.83 -1.89 24.60
N ILE A 144 -51.56 -1.03 25.59
CA ILE A 144 -50.29 -0.31 25.74
C ILE A 144 -49.15 -1.30 26.01
N SER A 145 -49.31 -2.24 26.94
CA SER A 145 -48.28 -3.25 27.22
C SER A 145 -48.01 -4.16 26.02
N SER A 146 -49.01 -4.39 25.17
CA SER A 146 -48.85 -5.11 23.89
C SER A 146 -48.08 -4.29 22.85
N PHE A 147 -48.25 -2.96 22.84
CA PHE A 147 -47.50 -2.04 21.99
C PHE A 147 -46.05 -1.88 22.47
N GLU A 148 -45.80 -1.71 23.78
CA GLU A 148 -44.45 -1.59 24.34
C GLU A 148 -43.60 -2.82 24.03
N LYS A 149 -44.16 -4.03 24.09
CA LYS A 149 -43.45 -5.26 23.68
C LYS A 149 -43.10 -5.27 22.19
N ALA A 150 -44.03 -4.87 21.32
CA ALA A 150 -43.75 -4.76 19.89
C ALA A 150 -42.71 -3.67 19.58
N LEU A 151 -42.62 -2.64 20.43
CA LEU A 151 -41.61 -1.57 20.34
C LEU A 151 -40.23 -2.06 20.83
N GLN A 152 -40.16 -2.80 21.94
CA GLN A 152 -38.96 -3.51 22.43
C GLN A 152 -38.43 -4.54 21.42
N GLU A 153 -39.31 -5.23 20.68
CA GLU A 153 -38.92 -6.17 19.61
C GLU A 153 -38.38 -5.46 18.35
N SER A 154 -38.73 -4.19 18.13
CA SER A 154 -38.46 -3.46 16.87
C SER A 154 -37.43 -2.33 17.01
N THR A 155 -37.14 -1.89 18.23
CA THR A 155 -36.29 -0.74 18.57
C THR A 155 -35.63 -0.98 19.94
N PRO A 156 -34.46 -0.37 20.24
CA PRO A 156 -33.72 -0.64 21.47
C PRO A 156 -34.32 -0.02 22.76
N PHE A 157 -35.61 0.31 22.78
CA PHE A 157 -36.25 1.10 23.86
C PHE A 157 -37.13 0.28 24.78
N THR A 158 -37.09 0.63 26.06
CA THR A 158 -37.72 -0.14 27.15
C THR A 158 -39.16 0.25 27.44
N SER A 159 -39.56 1.50 27.25
CA SER A 159 -40.94 1.96 27.50
C SER A 159 -41.37 3.06 26.53
N ILE A 160 -42.70 3.23 26.38
CA ILE A 160 -43.29 4.37 25.67
C ILE A 160 -42.97 5.74 26.34
N ALA A 161 -42.48 5.73 27.58
CA ALA A 161 -41.97 6.92 28.26
C ALA A 161 -40.68 7.49 27.62
N ASP A 162 -39.87 6.65 26.97
CA ASP A 162 -38.54 6.98 26.43
C ASP A 162 -38.60 7.76 25.09
N GLY A 163 -39.69 8.51 24.86
CA GLY A 163 -40.05 9.07 23.55
C GLY A 163 -39.07 10.06 22.95
N GLY A 164 -38.20 10.69 23.76
CA GLY A 164 -37.10 11.53 23.25
C GLY A 164 -36.01 10.71 22.56
N LEU A 165 -35.58 9.61 23.20
CA LEU A 165 -34.56 8.71 22.64
C LEU A 165 -35.06 8.01 21.36
N LEU A 166 -36.36 7.75 21.26
CA LEU A 166 -36.99 7.26 20.03
C LEU A 166 -36.88 8.26 18.88
N ILE A 167 -36.97 9.57 19.14
CA ILE A 167 -36.74 10.61 18.12
C ILE A 167 -35.26 10.60 17.71
N GLU A 168 -34.33 10.63 18.66
CA GLU A 168 -32.89 10.59 18.39
C GLU A 168 -32.47 9.36 17.54
N TYR A 169 -33.07 8.18 17.78
CA TYR A 169 -32.82 6.98 16.96
C TYR A 169 -33.46 7.05 15.57
N LEU A 170 -34.63 7.67 15.42
CA LEU A 170 -35.24 7.91 14.11
C LEU A 170 -34.45 8.96 13.31
N GLU A 171 -33.89 9.96 13.98
CA GLU A 171 -32.97 10.94 13.39
C GLU A 171 -31.65 10.29 13.00
N GLY A 172 -31.03 9.48 13.86
CA GLY A 172 -29.82 8.70 13.53
C GLY A 172 -30.05 7.68 12.40
N LEU A 173 -31.24 7.07 12.30
CA LEU A 173 -31.62 6.24 11.14
C LEU A 173 -31.80 7.07 9.86
N ASN A 174 -32.34 8.29 9.96
CA ASN A 174 -32.47 9.22 8.84
C ASN A 174 -31.08 9.71 8.36
N GLU A 175 -30.19 10.10 9.28
CA GLU A 175 -28.80 10.46 8.98
C GLU A 175 -28.04 9.30 8.35
N LYS A 176 -28.12 8.09 8.93
CA LYS A 176 -27.54 6.87 8.33
C LYS A 176 -28.09 6.58 6.94
N THR A 177 -29.38 6.84 6.70
CA THR A 177 -30.02 6.70 5.39
C THR A 177 -29.52 7.77 4.41
N GLN A 178 -29.30 9.02 4.86
CA GLN A 178 -28.73 10.09 4.03
C GLN A 178 -27.26 9.83 3.70
N LEU A 179 -26.46 9.37 4.67
CA LEU A 179 -25.06 8.99 4.50
C LEU A 179 -24.94 7.83 3.51
N LEU A 180 -25.71 6.75 3.69
CA LEU A 180 -25.75 5.62 2.76
C LEU A 180 -26.19 6.04 1.34
N ASN A 181 -27.15 6.97 1.21
CA ASN A 181 -27.51 7.54 -0.10
C ASN A 181 -26.41 8.44 -0.69
N GLY A 182 -25.62 9.12 0.16
CA GLY A 182 -24.43 9.86 -0.23
C GLY A 182 -23.33 8.94 -0.77
N GLU A 183 -23.03 7.86 -0.04
CA GLU A 183 -22.11 6.80 -0.46
C GLU A 183 -22.59 6.12 -1.75
N LEU A 184 -23.87 5.74 -1.84
CA LEU A 184 -24.43 5.14 -3.05
C LEU A 184 -24.29 6.07 -4.26
N ARG A 185 -24.52 7.38 -4.09
CA ARG A 185 -24.28 8.40 -5.14
C ARG A 185 -22.80 8.58 -5.47
N SER A 186 -21.92 8.53 -4.47
CA SER A 186 -20.46 8.62 -4.64
C SER A 186 -19.92 7.40 -5.39
N LYS A 187 -20.28 6.19 -4.98
CA LYS A 187 -19.97 4.94 -5.67
C LYS A 187 -20.62 4.87 -7.06
N SER A 188 -21.82 5.41 -7.26
CA SER A 188 -22.42 5.55 -8.59
C SER A 188 -21.63 6.51 -9.48
N LYS A 189 -21.07 7.61 -8.96
CA LYS A 189 -20.14 8.47 -9.71
C LYS A 189 -18.86 7.70 -10.05
N GLN A 190 -18.17 7.15 -9.05
CA GLN A 190 -16.96 6.33 -9.25
C GLN A 190 -17.18 5.21 -10.29
N LEU A 191 -18.34 4.54 -10.29
CA LEU A 191 -18.69 3.54 -11.30
C LEU A 191 -18.81 4.13 -12.71
N ASN A 192 -19.49 5.29 -12.87
CA ASN A 192 -19.60 5.97 -14.15
C ASN A 192 -18.24 6.52 -14.63
N ASP A 193 -17.43 7.06 -13.72
CA ASP A 193 -16.09 7.59 -14.00
C ASP A 193 -15.15 6.45 -14.44
N ILE A 194 -15.18 5.30 -13.75
CA ILE A 194 -14.48 4.08 -14.16
C ILE A 194 -15.02 3.57 -15.52
N GLN A 195 -16.33 3.68 -15.78
CA GLN A 195 -16.92 3.25 -17.04
C GLN A 195 -16.59 4.19 -18.22
N THR A 196 -16.40 5.49 -18.00
CA THR A 196 -15.85 6.39 -19.03
C THR A 196 -14.38 6.11 -19.26
N ILE A 197 -13.58 5.95 -18.20
CA ILE A 197 -12.16 5.57 -18.29
C ILE A 197 -11.98 4.22 -19.01
N SER A 198 -12.85 3.23 -18.78
CA SER A 198 -12.84 1.95 -19.48
C SER A 198 -13.10 2.11 -20.98
N LYS A 199 -14.07 2.95 -21.38
CA LYS A 199 -14.31 3.27 -22.80
C LYS A 199 -13.15 4.00 -23.43
N ASP A 200 -12.58 4.98 -22.72
CA ASP A 200 -11.38 5.71 -23.12
C ASP A 200 -10.19 4.77 -23.37
N PHE A 201 -10.05 3.71 -22.56
CA PHE A 201 -9.05 2.67 -22.77
C PHE A 201 -9.43 1.68 -23.88
N GLU A 202 -10.69 1.29 -24.02
CA GLU A 202 -11.18 0.46 -25.14
C GLU A 202 -10.98 1.15 -26.49
N GLU A 203 -11.28 2.45 -26.60
CA GLU A 203 -11.04 3.24 -27.82
C GLU A 203 -9.55 3.38 -28.13
N LYS A 204 -8.71 3.66 -27.13
CA LYS A 204 -7.23 3.70 -27.28
C LYS A 204 -6.67 2.32 -27.66
N TRP A 205 -7.20 1.24 -27.10
CA TRP A 205 -6.82 -0.13 -27.41
C TRP A 205 -7.27 -0.54 -28.83
N HIS A 206 -8.46 -0.14 -29.27
CA HIS A 206 -8.92 -0.35 -30.65
C HIS A 206 -8.11 0.48 -31.66
N LEU A 207 -7.74 1.73 -31.34
CA LEU A 207 -6.84 2.54 -32.16
C LEU A 207 -5.46 1.87 -32.32
N LEU A 208 -4.84 1.45 -31.21
CA LEU A 208 -3.56 0.76 -31.23
C LEU A 208 -3.63 -0.61 -31.91
N THR A 209 -4.71 -1.36 -31.72
CA THR A 209 -4.94 -2.65 -32.40
C THR A 209 -5.06 -2.44 -33.91
N LYS A 210 -5.79 -1.41 -34.36
CA LYS A 210 -5.92 -1.06 -35.78
C LYS A 210 -4.60 -0.56 -36.38
N GLU A 211 -3.77 0.13 -35.60
CA GLU A 211 -2.41 0.51 -36.00
C GLU A 211 -1.52 -0.75 -36.16
N ILE A 212 -1.57 -1.68 -35.20
CA ILE A 212 -0.90 -2.99 -35.28
C ILE A 212 -1.38 -3.80 -36.48
N GLU A 213 -2.68 -3.85 -36.76
CA GLU A 213 -3.26 -4.50 -37.95
C GLU A 213 -2.73 -3.86 -39.25
N SER A 214 -2.60 -2.53 -39.31
CA SER A 214 -2.02 -1.84 -40.47
C SER A 214 -0.54 -2.15 -40.65
N ILE A 215 0.24 -2.18 -39.57
CA ILE A 215 1.67 -2.55 -39.59
C ILE A 215 1.85 -4.02 -40.00
N GLN A 216 0.98 -4.92 -39.52
CA GLN A 216 0.97 -6.33 -39.94
C GLN A 216 0.56 -6.50 -41.41
N HIS A 217 -0.40 -5.72 -41.89
CA HIS A 217 -0.78 -5.69 -43.31
C HIS A 217 0.39 -5.23 -44.19
N ASP A 218 1.07 -4.15 -43.82
CA ASP A 218 2.17 -3.60 -44.61
C ASP A 218 3.44 -4.47 -44.54
N LEU A 219 3.70 -5.11 -43.40
CA LEU A 219 4.69 -6.20 -43.30
C LEU A 219 4.32 -7.36 -44.23
N LYS A 220 3.04 -7.75 -44.29
CA LYS A 220 2.59 -8.84 -45.17
C LYS A 220 2.71 -8.48 -46.65
N VAL A 221 2.30 -7.27 -47.04
CA VAL A 221 2.46 -6.75 -48.41
C VAL A 221 3.94 -6.68 -48.79
N THR A 222 4.82 -6.22 -47.90
CA THR A 222 6.26 -6.17 -48.19
C THR A 222 6.90 -7.57 -48.23
N THR A 223 6.43 -8.56 -47.47
CA THR A 223 6.83 -9.96 -47.66
C THR A 223 6.30 -10.54 -48.98
N ASP A 224 5.05 -10.26 -49.36
CA ASP A 224 4.45 -10.77 -50.60
C ASP A 224 5.11 -10.15 -51.85
N LEU A 225 5.57 -8.89 -51.76
CA LEU A 225 6.39 -8.27 -52.80
C LEU A 225 7.77 -8.93 -52.91
N LYS A 226 8.48 -9.10 -51.80
CA LYS A 226 9.78 -9.80 -51.79
C LYS A 226 9.68 -11.25 -52.25
N ASN A 227 8.61 -11.96 -51.90
CA ASN A 227 8.37 -13.33 -52.37
C ASN A 227 8.13 -13.38 -53.89
N LYS A 228 7.37 -12.43 -54.46
CA LYS A 228 7.20 -12.30 -55.92
C LYS A 228 8.52 -11.95 -56.63
N GLU A 229 9.34 -11.11 -56.02
CA GLU A 229 10.67 -10.75 -56.52
C GLU A 229 11.60 -11.97 -56.52
N ILE A 230 11.67 -12.71 -55.41
CA ILE A 230 12.36 -13.99 -55.28
C ILE A 230 11.86 -15.03 -56.31
N ASP A 231 10.54 -15.16 -56.51
CA ASP A 231 9.99 -16.11 -57.47
C ASP A 231 10.17 -15.68 -58.94
N SER A 232 10.35 -14.38 -59.20
CA SER A 232 10.79 -13.89 -60.52
C SER A 232 12.26 -14.23 -60.78
N LEU A 233 13.13 -14.05 -59.80
CA LEU A 233 14.55 -14.41 -59.87
C LEU A 233 14.74 -15.93 -60.00
N LYS A 234 13.94 -16.76 -59.30
CA LYS A 234 13.92 -18.22 -59.50
C LYS A 234 13.54 -18.58 -60.94
N LYS A 235 12.52 -17.95 -61.52
CA LYS A 235 12.12 -18.18 -62.92
C LYS A 235 13.17 -17.74 -63.92
N GLU A 236 13.94 -16.70 -63.62
CA GLU A 236 15.06 -16.25 -64.45
C GLU A 236 16.22 -17.25 -64.38
N ILE A 237 16.54 -17.78 -63.18
CA ILE A 237 17.50 -18.88 -62.99
C ILE A 237 17.06 -20.15 -63.73
N GLU A 238 15.79 -20.55 -63.63
CA GLU A 238 15.22 -21.69 -64.36
C GLU A 238 15.37 -21.52 -65.90
N GLN A 239 15.06 -20.33 -66.42
CA GLN A 239 15.18 -19.99 -67.84
C GLN A 239 16.62 -19.81 -68.35
N LEU A 240 17.60 -19.72 -67.46
CA LEU A 240 19.02 -19.80 -67.79
C LEU A 240 19.48 -21.27 -67.79
N ASN A 241 19.02 -22.06 -66.82
CA ASN A 241 19.33 -23.48 -66.67
C ASN A 241 18.79 -24.33 -67.85
N GLU A 242 17.58 -24.03 -68.35
CA GLU A 242 17.00 -24.73 -69.52
C GLU A 242 17.73 -24.46 -70.86
N LYS A 243 18.66 -23.49 -70.93
CA LYS A 243 19.33 -23.10 -72.19
C LYS A 243 20.69 -23.77 -72.44
N GLU A 244 21.25 -24.49 -71.46
CA GLU A 244 22.52 -25.21 -71.63
C GLU A 244 22.35 -26.60 -72.26
N HIS A 245 21.91 -26.71 -73.52
CA HIS A 245 22.17 -27.92 -74.32
C HIS A 245 22.37 -27.68 -75.83
N HIS A 246 23.66 -27.75 -76.23
CA HIS A 246 24.18 -27.98 -77.58
C HIS A 246 24.12 -26.82 -78.64
N PRO A 247 25.02 -26.82 -79.65
CA PRO A 247 26.04 -25.75 -79.68
C PRO A 247 26.30 -25.08 -81.04
N TYR A 248 27.06 -23.98 -81.07
CA TYR A 248 28.34 -23.82 -81.81
C TYR A 248 28.92 -22.38 -81.67
N GLN A 249 30.26 -22.27 -81.61
CA GLN A 249 31.11 -21.08 -81.89
C GLN A 249 30.87 -19.76 -81.11
N GLU A 250 31.81 -19.36 -80.23
CA GLU A 250 32.92 -18.39 -80.51
C GLU A 250 32.41 -16.93 -80.57
N ILE A 251 32.71 -16.03 -79.61
CA ILE A 251 34.05 -15.53 -79.20
C ILE A 251 34.04 -14.88 -77.77
N ASP A 252 35.22 -14.87 -77.11
CA ASP A 252 35.68 -13.99 -75.99
C ASP A 252 34.85 -13.84 -74.68
N PHE A 253 34.26 -14.92 -74.16
CA PHE A 253 33.88 -14.96 -72.73
C PHE A 253 34.98 -15.50 -71.79
N LYS A 254 36.02 -16.15 -72.34
CA LYS A 254 36.95 -16.96 -71.55
C LYS A 254 37.95 -16.13 -70.74
N SER A 255 38.34 -14.96 -71.25
CA SER A 255 39.17 -13.97 -70.55
C SER A 255 38.48 -13.49 -69.26
N GLN A 256 37.23 -13.04 -69.39
CA GLN A 256 36.42 -12.57 -68.26
C GLN A 256 36.08 -13.70 -67.29
N PHE A 257 35.83 -14.93 -67.76
CA PHE A 257 35.55 -16.07 -66.88
C PHE A 257 36.78 -16.50 -66.06
N GLU A 258 37.99 -16.39 -66.62
CA GLU A 258 39.25 -16.65 -65.90
C GLU A 258 39.46 -15.64 -64.76
N ASP A 259 39.17 -14.35 -65.00
CA ASP A 259 39.29 -13.30 -63.99
C ASP A 259 38.13 -13.29 -63.00
N LEU A 260 36.91 -13.62 -63.42
CA LEU A 260 35.76 -13.78 -62.53
C LEU A 260 35.93 -15.01 -61.61
N ASN A 261 36.54 -16.09 -62.09
CA ASN A 261 36.94 -17.22 -61.24
C ASN A 261 38.02 -16.84 -60.24
N LYS A 262 39.03 -16.05 -60.61
CA LYS A 262 40.02 -15.53 -59.65
C LYS A 262 39.35 -14.64 -58.60
N ILE A 263 38.44 -13.76 -59.01
CA ILE A 263 37.65 -12.92 -58.10
C ILE A 263 36.81 -13.80 -57.16
N HIS A 264 36.15 -14.85 -57.68
CA HIS A 264 35.37 -15.78 -56.88
C HIS A 264 36.23 -16.62 -55.92
N GLU A 265 37.40 -17.06 -56.33
CA GLU A 265 38.38 -17.79 -55.49
C GLU A 265 38.97 -16.87 -54.41
N THR A 266 39.29 -15.61 -54.73
CA THR A 266 39.65 -14.62 -53.71
C THR A 266 38.49 -14.30 -52.78
N LEU A 267 37.25 -14.25 -53.27
CA LEU A 267 36.08 -13.96 -52.43
C LEU A 267 35.71 -15.16 -51.53
N LEU A 268 35.90 -16.39 -52.01
CA LEU A 268 35.81 -17.60 -51.17
C LEU A 268 36.87 -17.57 -50.08
N LYS A 269 38.11 -17.22 -50.44
CA LYS A 269 39.21 -17.12 -49.49
C LYS A 269 39.03 -15.99 -48.49
N ASP A 270 38.60 -14.82 -48.93
CA ASP A 270 38.22 -13.70 -48.06
C ASP A 270 37.05 -14.07 -47.14
N PHE A 271 36.10 -14.90 -47.61
CA PHE A 271 35.01 -15.44 -46.79
C PHE A 271 35.48 -16.48 -45.78
N GLU A 272 36.44 -17.36 -46.12
CA GLU A 272 37.09 -18.27 -45.16
C GLU A 272 37.96 -17.51 -44.15
N ASP A 273 38.67 -16.46 -44.58
CA ASP A 273 39.42 -15.54 -43.72
C ASP A 273 38.48 -14.70 -42.83
N PHE A 274 37.28 -14.34 -43.29
CA PHE A 274 36.25 -13.70 -42.46
C PHE A 274 35.62 -14.69 -41.48
N LYS A 275 35.42 -15.94 -41.89
CA LYS A 275 34.84 -17.01 -41.06
C LYS A 275 35.82 -17.50 -39.99
N THR A 276 37.11 -17.56 -40.29
CA THR A 276 38.17 -17.80 -39.28
C THR A 276 38.26 -16.62 -38.32
N LYS A 277 38.35 -15.37 -38.80
CA LYS A 277 38.31 -14.18 -37.93
C LYS A 277 37.04 -14.09 -37.09
N PHE A 278 35.87 -14.47 -37.63
CA PHE A 278 34.62 -14.54 -36.87
C PHE A 278 34.68 -15.61 -35.78
N ASN A 279 35.21 -16.81 -36.08
CA ASN A 279 35.42 -17.87 -35.09
C ASN A 279 36.49 -17.49 -34.04
N GLU A 280 37.46 -16.64 -34.38
CA GLU A 280 38.46 -16.10 -33.47
C GLU A 280 37.86 -15.00 -32.57
N LEU A 281 37.09 -14.07 -33.12
CA LEU A 281 36.31 -13.09 -32.33
C LEU A 281 35.28 -13.79 -31.42
N GLN A 282 34.64 -14.87 -31.88
CA GLN A 282 33.74 -15.66 -31.06
C GLN A 282 34.50 -16.30 -29.89
N LYS A 283 35.68 -16.90 -30.14
CA LYS A 283 36.54 -17.43 -29.05
C LYS A 283 37.04 -16.33 -28.11
N GLU A 284 37.40 -15.15 -28.62
CA GLU A 284 37.84 -14.02 -27.80
C GLU A 284 36.69 -13.47 -26.95
N HIS A 285 35.48 -13.41 -27.50
CA HIS A 285 34.25 -13.09 -26.78
C HIS A 285 33.95 -14.13 -25.70
N ASP A 286 33.98 -15.43 -26.04
CA ASP A 286 33.72 -16.51 -25.08
C ASP A 286 34.78 -16.57 -23.96
N LEU A 287 36.05 -16.26 -24.28
CA LEU A 287 37.11 -16.09 -23.28
C LEU A 287 36.86 -14.86 -22.38
N LYS A 288 36.44 -13.72 -22.95
CA LYS A 288 36.08 -12.52 -22.17
C LYS A 288 34.83 -12.72 -21.32
N VAL A 289 33.84 -13.50 -21.79
CA VAL A 289 32.70 -13.94 -20.98
C VAL A 289 33.18 -14.83 -19.83
N GLN A 290 34.11 -15.75 -20.07
CA GLN A 290 34.68 -16.61 -19.03
C GLN A 290 35.57 -15.83 -18.02
N GLU A 291 36.22 -14.76 -18.46
CA GLU A 291 36.94 -13.81 -17.59
C GLU A 291 35.97 -12.95 -16.78
N LEU A 292 34.90 -12.45 -17.39
CA LEU A 292 33.81 -11.73 -16.68
C LEU A 292 33.09 -12.62 -15.67
N THR A 293 32.90 -13.93 -15.91
CA THR A 293 32.36 -14.82 -14.88
C THR A 293 33.34 -15.00 -13.72
N LYS A 294 34.65 -15.12 -13.96
CA LYS A 294 35.64 -15.19 -12.88
C LYS A 294 35.68 -13.89 -12.07
N LEU A 295 35.68 -12.74 -12.74
CA LEU A 295 35.60 -11.43 -12.08
C LEU A 295 34.29 -11.26 -11.30
N LYS A 296 33.17 -11.85 -11.76
CA LYS A 296 31.92 -11.92 -11.00
C LYS A 296 32.08 -12.79 -9.75
N ASP A 297 32.61 -14.01 -9.89
CA ASP A 297 32.80 -14.96 -8.79
C ASP A 297 33.79 -14.42 -7.73
N ASP A 298 34.84 -13.72 -8.16
CA ASP A 298 35.79 -13.03 -7.28
C ASP A 298 35.14 -11.81 -6.59
N ASN A 299 34.29 -11.05 -7.28
CA ASN A 299 33.56 -9.93 -6.69
C ASN A 299 32.47 -10.41 -5.70
N GLU A 300 31.81 -11.54 -5.97
CA GLU A 300 30.86 -12.20 -5.06
C GLU A 300 31.59 -12.77 -3.82
N GLN A 301 32.82 -13.27 -3.98
CA GLN A 301 33.72 -13.59 -2.88
C GLN A 301 34.22 -12.37 -2.10
N LEU A 302 34.39 -11.21 -2.73
CA LEU A 302 34.78 -9.97 -2.05
C LEU A 302 33.61 -9.38 -1.26
N VAL A 303 32.40 -9.39 -1.82
CA VAL A 303 31.15 -9.05 -1.11
C VAL A 303 30.99 -9.94 0.12
N SER A 304 31.05 -11.27 -0.01
CA SER A 304 30.94 -12.19 1.13
C SER A 304 32.10 -12.16 2.15
N LYS A 305 33.12 -11.32 1.92
CA LYS A 305 34.16 -10.94 2.90
C LYS A 305 33.89 -9.58 3.50
N ALA A 306 33.37 -8.62 2.72
CA ALA A 306 32.90 -7.33 3.22
C ALA A 306 31.72 -7.53 4.20
N ASP A 307 30.73 -8.35 3.84
CA ASP A 307 29.57 -8.69 4.68
C ASP A 307 30.01 -9.22 6.05
N LYS A 308 31.01 -10.12 6.06
CA LYS A 308 31.57 -10.71 7.29
C LYS A 308 32.37 -9.70 8.11
N LEU A 309 33.16 -8.84 7.47
CA LEU A 309 33.86 -7.75 8.16
C LEU A 309 32.86 -6.74 8.75
N GLU A 310 31.72 -6.52 8.11
CA GLU A 310 30.64 -5.68 8.64
C GLU A 310 29.90 -6.37 9.80
N GLU A 311 29.64 -7.68 9.71
CA GLU A 311 29.08 -8.50 10.79
C GLU A 311 30.02 -8.57 12.01
N ASP A 312 31.31 -8.84 11.81
CA ASP A 312 32.35 -8.80 12.85
C ASP A 312 32.44 -7.40 13.48
N SER A 313 32.39 -6.32 12.67
CA SER A 313 32.38 -4.94 13.17
C SER A 313 31.13 -4.62 13.98
N LYS A 314 29.95 -5.07 13.55
CA LYS A 314 28.69 -4.91 14.28
C LYS A 314 28.72 -5.65 15.62
N ASN A 315 29.23 -6.88 15.64
CA ASN A 315 29.42 -7.65 16.86
C ASN A 315 30.41 -6.97 17.82
N GLN A 316 31.53 -6.45 17.32
CA GLN A 316 32.50 -5.73 18.13
C GLN A 316 31.96 -4.40 18.69
N ILE A 317 31.17 -3.65 17.92
CA ILE A 317 30.45 -2.46 18.39
C ILE A 317 29.41 -2.84 19.46
N LEU A 318 28.68 -3.94 19.28
CA LEU A 318 27.70 -4.43 20.24
C LEU A 318 28.35 -4.84 21.58
N ASP A 319 29.53 -5.47 21.54
CA ASP A 319 30.26 -5.84 22.75
C ASP A 319 30.90 -4.62 23.45
N PHE A 320 31.46 -3.65 22.71
CA PHE A 320 31.86 -2.36 23.28
C PHE A 320 30.67 -1.58 23.86
N SER A 321 29.46 -1.72 23.30
CA SER A 321 28.25 -1.10 23.88
C SER A 321 27.87 -1.74 25.21
N LYS A 322 27.96 -3.06 25.34
CA LYS A 322 27.74 -3.78 26.62
C LYS A 322 28.81 -3.43 27.65
N GLU A 323 30.07 -3.31 27.24
CA GLU A 323 31.17 -2.89 28.12
C GLU A 323 30.97 -1.44 28.59
N LYS A 324 30.53 -0.54 27.71
CA LYS A 324 30.14 0.82 28.06
C LYS A 324 28.97 0.86 29.06
N GLU A 325 27.89 0.11 28.84
CA GLU A 325 26.77 0.03 29.80
C GLU A 325 27.21 -0.55 31.15
N ALA A 326 28.06 -1.58 31.15
CA ALA A 326 28.62 -2.15 32.38
C ALA A 326 29.51 -1.14 33.14
N LEU A 327 30.31 -0.35 32.42
CA LEU A 327 31.11 0.73 32.99
C LEU A 327 30.26 1.89 33.49
N GLU A 328 29.22 2.31 32.76
CA GLU A 328 28.28 3.35 33.21
C GLU A 328 27.50 2.90 34.45
N LEU A 329 27.04 1.65 34.52
CA LEU A 329 26.48 1.06 35.74
C LEU A 329 27.49 1.04 36.89
N LYS A 330 28.77 0.77 36.62
CA LYS A 330 29.82 0.76 37.64
C LYS A 330 30.18 2.16 38.13
N VAL A 331 30.16 3.17 37.26
CA VAL A 331 30.27 4.59 37.63
C VAL A 331 29.09 5.01 38.49
N LEU A 332 27.85 4.66 38.10
CA LEU A 332 26.64 5.00 38.86
C LEU A 332 26.56 4.27 40.22
N GLU A 333 27.21 3.11 40.36
CA GLU A 333 27.41 2.42 41.63
C GLU A 333 28.47 3.13 42.50
N LEU A 334 29.62 3.48 41.92
CA LEU A 334 30.68 4.24 42.60
C LEU A 334 30.24 5.65 43.01
N GLU A 335 29.41 6.34 42.20
CA GLU A 335 28.83 7.64 42.55
C GLU A 335 27.89 7.56 43.74
N LYS A 336 27.10 6.47 43.85
CA LYS A 336 26.27 6.21 45.04
C LYS A 336 27.10 5.87 46.27
N GLU A 337 28.19 5.11 46.09
CA GLU A 337 29.09 4.75 47.17
C GLU A 337 29.87 5.98 47.68
N LEU A 338 30.32 6.85 46.78
CA LEU A 338 30.98 8.14 47.08
C LEU A 338 29.98 9.12 47.72
N ALA A 339 28.73 9.20 47.23
CA ALA A 339 27.67 9.97 47.88
C ALA A 339 27.36 9.46 49.30
N HIS A 340 27.35 8.14 49.51
CA HIS A 340 27.16 7.55 50.83
C HIS A 340 28.35 7.83 51.76
N GLN A 341 29.58 7.76 51.26
CA GLN A 341 30.78 8.14 52.03
C GLN A 341 30.79 9.64 52.38
N ASN A 342 30.40 10.53 51.46
CA ASN A 342 30.25 11.95 51.75
C ASN A 342 29.18 12.20 52.84
N GLN A 343 28.05 11.49 52.78
CA GLN A 343 27.02 11.57 53.82
C GLN A 343 27.52 11.03 55.17
N GLN A 344 28.31 9.95 55.18
CA GLN A 344 28.96 9.45 56.40
C GLN A 344 30.03 10.43 56.93
N LEU A 345 30.74 11.16 56.07
CA LEU A 345 31.68 12.21 56.47
C LEU A 345 30.96 13.42 57.07
N GLU A 346 29.80 13.82 56.55
CA GLU A 346 28.95 14.87 57.12
C GLU A 346 28.38 14.45 58.48
N ASP A 347 27.90 13.21 58.61
CA ASP A 347 27.48 12.63 59.90
C ASP A 347 28.65 12.52 60.91
N LEU A 348 29.86 12.20 60.47
CA LEU A 348 31.06 12.12 61.32
C LEU A 348 31.57 13.51 61.73
N HIS A 349 31.46 14.53 60.89
CA HIS A 349 31.77 15.92 61.26
C HIS A 349 30.89 16.44 62.42
N SER A 350 29.76 15.79 62.71
CA SER A 350 28.91 16.11 63.87
C SER A 350 29.40 15.55 65.21
N LYS A 351 30.43 14.68 65.23
CA LYS A 351 30.90 13.95 66.43
C LYS A 351 32.43 13.96 66.56
N ASP A 352 32.89 14.84 67.42
CA ASP A 352 34.30 15.08 67.77
C ASP A 352 34.87 13.96 68.65
N ASP A 353 35.26 12.81 68.05
CA ASP A 353 36.15 11.78 68.64
C ASP A 353 36.51 10.70 67.58
N GLY A 354 37.75 10.66 67.05
CA GLY A 354 38.14 9.56 66.15
C GLY A 354 39.33 9.71 65.18
N SER A 355 40.39 10.46 65.53
CA SER A 355 41.52 10.78 64.62
C SER A 355 42.13 9.60 63.85
N ASP A 356 42.19 8.40 64.45
CA ASP A 356 42.90 7.25 63.86
C ASP A 356 42.14 6.62 62.68
N LYS A 357 40.81 6.76 62.61
CA LYS A 357 40.02 6.31 61.45
C LYS A 357 40.13 7.27 60.27
N LEU A 358 40.41 8.54 60.53
CA LEU A 358 40.55 9.57 59.50
C LEU A 358 41.78 9.26 58.63
N LEU A 359 42.90 8.86 59.25
CA LEU A 359 44.10 8.38 58.55
C LEU A 359 43.86 7.12 57.70
N GLU A 360 43.05 6.17 58.16
CA GLU A 360 42.76 4.97 57.39
C GLU A 360 41.80 5.26 56.21
N LEU A 361 40.81 6.14 56.39
CA LEU A 361 40.00 6.65 55.27
C LEU A 361 40.82 7.50 54.29
N GLU A 362 41.75 8.34 54.74
CA GLU A 362 42.69 9.06 53.85
C GLU A 362 43.56 8.08 53.04
N SER A 363 43.97 6.95 53.63
CA SER A 363 44.70 5.90 52.91
C SER A 363 43.85 5.20 51.85
N GLN A 364 42.54 5.09 52.05
CA GLN A 364 41.62 4.51 51.06
C GLN A 364 41.27 5.55 49.99
N LEU A 365 41.00 6.80 50.38
CA LEU A 365 40.72 7.92 49.48
C LEU A 365 41.91 8.17 48.54
N THR A 366 43.15 8.18 49.05
CA THR A 366 44.36 8.27 48.20
C THR A 366 44.57 7.07 47.29
N ASN A 367 44.20 5.85 47.68
CA ASN A 367 44.23 4.69 46.78
C ASN A 367 43.16 4.75 45.68
N VAL A 368 41.93 5.18 46.01
CA VAL A 368 40.88 5.47 45.03
C VAL A 368 41.33 6.57 44.09
N GLN A 369 41.95 7.64 44.61
CA GLN A 369 42.47 8.77 43.83
C GLN A 369 43.63 8.35 42.91
N LEU A 370 44.53 7.45 43.35
CA LEU A 370 45.55 6.82 42.49
C LEU A 370 44.96 5.88 41.44
N SER A 371 43.83 5.24 41.70
CA SER A 371 43.11 4.43 40.71
C SER A 371 42.37 5.31 39.70
N LEU A 372 41.81 6.42 40.15
CA LEU A 372 41.16 7.43 39.33
C LEU A 372 42.19 8.18 38.46
N GLU A 373 43.38 8.45 38.99
CA GLU A 373 44.49 9.05 38.23
C GLU A 373 45.04 8.08 37.17
N LYS A 374 45.09 6.77 37.44
CA LYS A 374 45.38 5.74 36.42
C LYS A 374 44.29 5.68 35.35
N SER A 375 43.02 5.71 35.75
CA SER A 375 41.90 5.78 34.79
C SER A 375 41.98 7.05 33.94
N ASN A 376 42.32 8.18 34.55
CA ASN A 376 42.55 9.45 33.85
C ASN A 376 43.79 9.42 32.94
N SER A 377 44.84 8.65 33.26
CA SER A 377 45.93 8.43 32.30
C SER A 377 45.48 7.62 31.08
N VAL A 378 44.67 6.57 31.26
CA VAL A 378 44.09 5.82 30.12
C VAL A 378 43.13 6.70 29.30
N ILE A 379 42.29 7.51 29.95
CA ILE A 379 41.44 8.50 29.26
C ILE A 379 42.29 9.52 28.51
N LYS A 380 43.40 9.99 29.08
CA LYS A 380 44.32 10.94 28.46
C LYS A 380 45.10 10.34 27.28
N ASP A 381 45.45 9.06 27.35
CA ASP A 381 46.06 8.33 26.24
C ASP A 381 45.03 8.12 25.11
N LEU A 382 43.77 7.80 25.44
CA LEU A 382 42.65 7.76 24.49
C LEU A 382 42.31 9.16 23.91
N GLU A 383 42.44 10.24 24.68
CA GLU A 383 42.38 11.62 24.16
C GLU A 383 43.60 11.94 23.28
N GLY A 384 44.77 11.36 23.58
CA GLY A 384 45.96 11.39 22.74
C GLY A 384 45.69 10.76 21.38
N ASP A 385 45.21 9.51 21.37
CA ASP A 385 44.82 8.75 20.17
C ASP A 385 43.73 9.47 19.39
N LYS A 386 42.70 9.98 20.08
CA LYS A 386 41.66 10.85 19.50
C LYS A 386 42.25 12.12 18.92
N SER A 387 43.28 12.72 19.52
CA SER A 387 43.96 13.89 18.95
C SER A 387 44.74 13.56 17.69
N SER A 388 45.31 12.35 17.57
CA SER A 388 45.90 11.87 16.31
C SER A 388 44.85 11.51 15.27
N LEU A 389 43.70 10.95 15.68
CA LEU A 389 42.59 10.67 14.78
C LEU A 389 41.98 11.99 14.24
N GLU A 390 41.80 13.00 15.10
CA GLU A 390 41.32 14.32 14.71
C GLU A 390 42.36 15.07 13.85
N LYS A 391 43.67 14.89 14.11
CA LYS A 391 44.73 15.40 13.20
C LYS A 391 44.68 14.70 11.84
N LEU A 392 44.58 13.38 11.80
CA LEU A 392 44.48 12.60 10.57
C LEU A 392 43.20 12.94 9.79
N LYS A 393 42.11 13.22 10.50
CA LYS A 393 40.84 13.71 9.94
C LYS A 393 40.96 15.15 9.43
N VAL A 394 41.60 16.07 10.16
CA VAL A 394 41.86 17.44 9.69
C VAL A 394 42.81 17.44 8.49
N GLU A 395 43.78 16.52 8.44
CA GLU A 395 44.66 16.30 7.30
C GLU A 395 43.87 15.74 6.11
N LEU A 396 42.99 14.74 6.33
CA LEU A 396 42.05 14.23 5.33
C LEU A 396 41.09 15.31 4.83
N GLU A 397 40.48 16.10 5.71
CA GLU A 397 39.63 17.24 5.38
C GLU A 397 40.42 18.34 4.65
N SER A 398 41.71 18.53 4.95
CA SER A 398 42.58 19.43 4.18
C SER A 398 42.88 18.89 2.77
N THR A 399 43.10 17.57 2.61
CA THR A 399 43.28 16.96 1.28
C THR A 399 41.99 16.95 0.47
N ASN A 400 40.84 16.69 1.10
CA ASN A 400 39.52 16.82 0.48
C ASN A 400 39.21 18.28 0.12
N LYS A 401 39.65 19.25 0.94
CA LYS A 401 39.54 20.67 0.61
C LYS A 401 40.48 21.09 -0.51
N ILE A 402 41.69 20.54 -0.58
CA ILE A 402 42.60 20.74 -1.74
C ILE A 402 41.98 20.13 -2.99
N LEU A 403 41.39 18.92 -2.91
CA LEU A 403 40.68 18.28 -4.03
C LEU A 403 39.40 19.05 -4.43
N GLN A 404 38.68 19.66 -3.49
CA GLN A 404 37.56 20.57 -3.79
C GLN A 404 38.04 21.91 -4.36
N ASP A 405 39.15 22.46 -3.87
CA ASP A 405 39.80 23.65 -4.42
C ASP A 405 40.42 23.34 -5.80
N GLU A 406 40.73 22.10 -6.14
CA GLU A 406 41.17 21.67 -7.48
C GLU A 406 39.98 21.36 -8.40
N LEU A 407 38.92 20.73 -7.90
CA LEU A 407 37.65 20.56 -8.62
C LEU A 407 37.02 21.91 -8.97
N THR A 408 36.91 22.83 -8.02
CA THR A 408 36.38 24.18 -8.28
C THR A 408 37.31 25.00 -9.17
N LYS A 409 38.63 24.74 -9.19
CA LYS A 409 39.53 25.31 -10.22
C LYS A 409 39.33 24.67 -11.59
N LEU A 410 39.08 23.36 -11.68
CA LEU A 410 38.71 22.70 -12.93
C LEU A 410 37.37 23.22 -13.45
N GLU A 411 36.36 23.37 -12.58
CA GLU A 411 35.05 23.94 -12.91
C GLU A 411 35.13 25.43 -13.26
N ALA A 412 35.97 26.20 -12.56
CA ALA A 412 36.28 27.59 -12.94
C ALA A 412 36.92 27.64 -14.33
N LEU A 413 37.94 26.80 -14.61
CA LEU A 413 38.54 26.71 -15.94
C LEU A 413 37.57 26.18 -17.01
N PHE A 414 36.61 25.31 -16.64
CA PHE A 414 35.59 24.79 -17.57
C PHE A 414 34.50 25.83 -17.84
N THR A 415 34.12 26.63 -16.83
CA THR A 415 33.19 27.74 -16.99
C THR A 415 33.83 28.93 -17.68
N ASP A 416 35.11 29.22 -17.47
CA ASP A 416 35.88 30.20 -18.25
C ASP A 416 36.07 29.73 -19.69
N TYR A 417 36.48 28.48 -19.95
CA TYR A 417 36.55 27.95 -21.31
C TYR A 417 35.20 28.05 -22.05
N LYS A 418 34.09 27.81 -21.33
CA LYS A 418 32.73 27.94 -21.83
C LYS A 418 32.29 29.40 -21.98
N SER A 419 32.77 30.32 -21.13
CA SER A 419 32.52 31.77 -21.23
C SER A 419 33.32 32.41 -22.35
N THR A 420 34.59 32.04 -22.55
CA THR A 420 35.41 32.49 -23.68
C THR A 420 34.89 31.93 -24.99
N SER A 421 34.56 30.62 -25.06
CA SER A 421 34.00 30.01 -26.27
C SER A 421 32.65 30.64 -26.66
N SER A 422 31.75 30.88 -25.70
CA SER A 422 30.49 31.57 -25.97
C SER A 422 30.67 33.07 -26.26
N ALA A 423 31.66 33.74 -25.67
CA ALA A 423 31.99 35.13 -25.98
C ALA A 423 32.65 35.30 -27.36
N GLU A 424 33.44 34.34 -27.82
CA GLU A 424 33.97 34.31 -29.19
C GLU A 424 32.86 34.03 -30.21
N LEU A 425 31.95 33.09 -29.93
CA LEU A 425 30.74 32.88 -30.74
C LEU A 425 29.83 34.12 -30.77
N ALA A 426 29.64 34.80 -29.63
CA ALA A 426 28.87 36.05 -29.57
C ALA A 426 29.54 37.18 -30.37
N LYS A 427 30.86 37.33 -30.27
CA LYS A 427 31.63 38.29 -31.08
C LYS A 427 31.52 37.97 -32.58
N LYS A 428 31.69 36.70 -32.96
CA LYS A 428 31.55 36.24 -34.36
C LYS A 428 30.14 36.48 -34.91
N ASN A 429 29.10 36.28 -34.10
CA ASN A 429 27.73 36.60 -34.47
C ASN A 429 27.49 38.12 -34.59
N SER A 430 28.11 38.96 -33.74
CA SER A 430 28.02 40.42 -33.89
C SER A 430 28.76 40.94 -35.13
N GLU A 431 29.93 40.38 -35.47
CA GLU A 431 30.64 40.66 -36.73
C GLU A 431 29.79 40.23 -37.94
N LEU A 432 29.08 39.10 -37.84
CA LEU A 432 28.13 38.63 -38.86
C LEU A 432 26.91 39.55 -39.01
N GLU A 433 26.33 40.06 -37.92
CA GLU A 433 25.22 41.03 -37.99
C GLU A 433 25.65 42.37 -38.59
N GLU A 434 26.84 42.89 -38.25
CA GLU A 434 27.36 44.12 -38.85
C GLU A 434 27.66 43.94 -40.34
N LEU A 435 28.23 42.79 -40.74
CA LEU A 435 28.43 42.46 -42.15
C LEU A 435 27.09 42.30 -42.90
N GLN A 436 26.09 41.63 -42.32
CA GLN A 436 24.76 41.49 -42.93
C GLN A 436 23.98 42.81 -43.02
N LYS A 437 24.21 43.78 -42.09
CA LYS A 437 23.72 45.16 -42.25
C LYS A 437 24.47 45.90 -43.36
N SER A 438 25.79 45.77 -43.45
CA SER A 438 26.61 46.48 -44.45
C SER A 438 26.34 46.08 -45.90
N VAL A 439 25.80 44.88 -46.14
CA VAL A 439 25.47 44.34 -47.47
C VAL A 439 24.08 44.79 -47.97
N LYS A 440 23.17 45.23 -47.10
CA LYS A 440 21.79 45.53 -47.48
C LYS A 440 21.55 46.95 -48.00
N ASP A 441 22.40 47.91 -47.63
CA ASP A 441 22.32 49.32 -48.02
C ASP A 441 23.47 49.77 -48.95
N LYS A 442 23.53 49.23 -50.17
CA LYS A 442 24.17 49.90 -51.34
C LYS A 442 23.89 49.23 -52.70
N LEU A 443 22.79 49.64 -53.33
CA LEU A 443 22.60 49.52 -54.78
C LEU A 443 21.96 50.81 -55.36
N ASN A 444 22.72 51.90 -55.38
CA ASN A 444 22.49 52.99 -56.33
C ASN A 444 23.78 53.78 -56.62
N VAL A 445 23.83 54.45 -57.77
CA VAL A 445 25.02 55.08 -58.38
C VAL A 445 24.81 56.61 -58.41
N PRO A 446 25.76 57.45 -57.92
CA PRO A 446 26.83 57.92 -58.81
C PRO A 446 28.20 58.29 -58.19
N SER A 447 29.15 58.52 -59.10
CA SER A 447 30.47 59.18 -58.99
C SER A 447 30.34 60.72 -58.83
N PRO A 448 31.38 61.54 -58.48
CA PRO A 448 32.76 61.26 -58.04
C PRO A 448 33.22 62.03 -56.74
N ALA A 449 34.49 61.83 -56.37
CA ALA A 449 35.41 62.80 -55.72
C ALA A 449 35.33 63.12 -54.20
N ALA A 450 36.50 63.48 -53.68
CA ALA A 450 36.79 64.04 -52.34
C ALA A 450 36.73 65.60 -52.38
N PRO A 451 36.76 66.36 -51.25
CA PRO A 451 37.18 65.99 -49.89
C PRO A 451 36.23 66.44 -48.74
N ALA A 452 36.73 66.36 -47.50
CA ALA A 452 36.15 66.98 -46.29
C ALA A 452 36.43 68.52 -46.24
N PRO A 453 36.06 69.30 -45.19
CA PRO A 453 35.38 68.97 -43.91
C PRO A 453 34.30 70.00 -43.47
N ILE A 454 33.90 69.98 -42.17
CA ILE A 454 33.33 71.12 -41.37
C ILE A 454 31.87 71.55 -41.73
N ASN A 455 31.03 72.13 -40.86
CA ASN A 455 30.76 72.08 -39.39
C ASN A 455 29.52 73.01 -39.12
N GLU A 456 29.10 73.16 -37.85
CA GLU A 456 28.29 74.29 -37.32
C GLU A 456 26.78 74.36 -37.71
N VAL A 457 25.84 74.92 -36.92
CA VAL A 457 25.94 75.53 -35.57
C VAL A 457 24.63 75.38 -34.75
N SER A 458 24.81 75.17 -33.43
CA SER A 458 24.11 75.66 -32.21
C SER A 458 22.66 76.23 -32.23
N GLN A 459 21.95 76.45 -31.11
CA GLN A 459 22.29 76.64 -29.68
C GLN A 459 21.24 75.90 -28.81
N ILE A 460 21.53 75.37 -27.61
CA ILE A 460 21.65 76.06 -26.30
C ILE A 460 22.01 74.95 -25.28
N THR A 461 22.84 75.04 -24.22
CA THR A 461 23.96 75.90 -23.73
C THR A 461 24.83 74.97 -22.80
N SER A 462 25.83 75.32 -21.97
CA SER A 462 26.27 76.61 -21.41
C SER A 462 27.77 76.67 -20.99
N SER A 463 28.04 77.68 -20.17
CA SER A 463 29.25 78.16 -19.47
C SER A 463 29.90 77.25 -18.41
N LYS A 464 31.19 77.40 -18.01
CA LYS A 464 32.30 78.32 -18.45
C LYS A 464 33.68 77.96 -17.83
N LYS A 465 34.77 78.34 -18.55
CA LYS A 465 36.15 78.71 -18.08
C LYS A 465 37.10 77.62 -17.52
N LYS A 466 38.45 77.76 -17.52
CA LYS A 466 39.43 78.29 -18.53
C LYS A 466 40.92 78.16 -18.08
N LYS A 467 41.79 77.64 -18.96
CA LYS A 467 43.22 78.04 -19.24
C LYS A 467 44.39 77.88 -18.20
N LYS A 468 45.48 77.27 -18.72
CA LYS A 468 46.91 77.70 -18.77
C LYS A 468 47.98 77.30 -17.71
N ASN A 469 49.11 76.80 -18.26
CA ASN A 469 50.53 77.07 -17.92
C ASN A 469 51.15 76.59 -16.57
N LYS A 470 52.48 76.69 -16.29
CA LYS A 470 53.75 76.41 -17.06
C LYS A 470 55.01 76.84 -16.24
N LYS A 471 55.87 75.89 -15.80
CA LYS A 471 57.32 75.98 -15.41
C LYS A 471 57.86 77.07 -14.41
N LYS A 472 58.79 76.62 -13.53
CA LYS A 472 59.89 77.34 -12.79
C LYS A 472 59.47 78.36 -11.69
N ALA A 473 59.86 78.28 -10.41
CA ALA A 473 61.18 78.17 -9.71
C ALA A 473 61.88 79.52 -9.38
N VAL A 474 62.60 79.56 -8.23
CA VAL A 474 63.75 80.45 -7.82
C VAL A 474 63.51 81.68 -6.89
N ASP A 475 64.45 81.85 -5.93
CA ASP A 475 64.84 82.97 -4.99
C ASP A 475 63.82 83.57 -4.00
N GLN A 476 64.14 83.79 -2.70
CA GLN A 476 65.16 84.69 -2.11
C GLN A 476 65.54 84.30 -0.64
N ILE A 477 66.45 84.96 0.11
CA ILE A 477 67.87 85.37 -0.08
C ILE A 477 68.40 86.07 1.22
N GLN A 478 69.67 85.84 1.62
CA GLN A 478 70.51 86.60 2.60
C GLN A 478 70.14 86.58 4.12
N GLU A 479 71.07 86.24 5.05
CA GLU A 479 72.13 87.05 5.75
C GLU A 479 71.59 88.04 6.83
N THR A 480 72.14 88.21 8.05
CA THR A 480 73.43 87.80 8.68
C THR A 480 73.41 87.73 10.23
N GLN A 481 74.30 86.90 10.82
CA GLN A 481 75.04 86.97 12.12
C GLN A 481 74.38 87.27 13.50
N LYS A 482 74.67 86.36 14.48
CA LYS A 482 75.17 86.57 15.88
C LYS A 482 74.31 87.35 16.93
N GLU A 483 74.33 87.06 18.25
CA GLU A 483 74.98 86.03 19.09
C GLU A 483 74.28 85.84 20.47
N GLY A 484 74.28 84.63 21.05
CA GLY A 484 73.91 84.33 22.46
C GLY A 484 72.40 84.14 22.77
N SER A 485 71.97 83.27 23.71
CA SER A 485 72.70 82.27 24.51
C SER A 485 71.82 81.07 24.95
N ILE A 486 72.31 79.86 24.67
CA ILE A 486 72.16 78.56 25.37
C ILE A 486 71.12 78.46 26.52
N VAL A 487 70.10 77.57 26.39
CA VAL A 487 69.80 76.43 27.30
C VAL A 487 68.61 75.58 26.82
N ASP A 488 67.49 76.17 26.38
CA ASP A 488 66.17 75.50 26.30
C ASP A 488 65.94 74.45 25.19
N ASN A 489 66.92 74.15 24.33
CA ASN A 489 66.68 73.33 23.13
C ASN A 489 66.32 71.85 23.43
N ASP A 490 66.88 71.26 24.48
CA ASP A 490 66.78 69.81 24.71
C ASP A 490 65.38 69.37 25.21
N LEU A 491 64.71 70.22 26.00
CA LEU A 491 63.31 69.97 26.38
C LEU A 491 62.36 70.22 25.22
N LYS A 492 62.61 71.23 24.37
CA LYS A 492 61.71 71.54 23.27
C LYS A 492 61.76 70.48 22.17
N LEU A 493 62.96 70.04 21.76
CA LEU A 493 63.10 68.93 20.80
C LEU A 493 62.44 67.64 21.30
N LYS A 494 62.51 67.36 22.62
CA LYS A 494 61.78 66.23 23.21
C LYS A 494 60.27 66.43 23.26
N PHE A 495 59.76 67.64 23.52
CA PHE A 495 58.32 67.90 23.55
C PHE A 495 57.72 67.84 22.14
N ASP A 496 58.41 68.41 21.15
CA ASP A 496 58.01 68.37 19.75
C ASP A 496 58.07 66.92 19.21
N SER A 497 59.09 66.12 19.59
CA SER A 497 59.14 64.69 19.24
C SER A 497 58.04 63.89 19.94
N LEU A 498 57.82 64.09 21.25
CA LEU A 498 56.77 63.36 21.98
C LEU A 498 55.37 63.71 21.49
N THR A 499 55.16 64.93 21.00
CA THR A 499 53.89 65.34 20.37
C THR A 499 53.72 64.68 19.00
N SER A 500 54.76 64.65 18.17
CA SER A 500 54.75 63.92 16.89
C SER A 500 54.56 62.41 17.09
N ASP A 501 55.17 61.82 18.12
CA ASP A 501 54.99 60.41 18.49
C ASP A 501 53.58 60.16 19.03
N TYR A 502 53.01 61.09 19.82
CA TYR A 502 51.63 60.99 20.31
C TYR A 502 50.62 61.08 19.16
N GLU A 503 50.80 61.97 18.20
CA GLU A 503 49.95 62.03 16.99
C GLU A 503 50.14 60.79 16.09
N ALA A 504 51.37 60.29 15.94
CA ALA A 504 51.65 59.04 15.21
C ALA A 504 51.10 57.79 15.91
N ILE A 505 51.03 57.78 17.25
CA ILE A 505 50.35 56.75 18.03
C ILE A 505 48.85 56.90 17.89
N HIS A 506 48.29 58.11 18.02
CA HIS A 506 46.85 58.33 18.02
C HIS A 506 46.22 58.05 16.64
N THR A 507 46.94 58.33 15.55
CA THR A 507 46.54 57.94 14.19
C THR A 507 46.62 56.43 13.98
N LYS A 508 47.67 55.75 14.45
CA LYS A 508 47.71 54.27 14.45
C LYS A 508 46.59 53.66 15.28
N LEU A 509 46.29 54.21 16.44
CA LEU A 509 45.21 53.74 17.32
C LEU A 509 43.84 53.92 16.64
N LYS A 510 43.62 55.05 15.96
CA LYS A 510 42.42 55.28 15.14
C LYS A 510 42.30 54.28 13.98
N ASN A 511 43.39 54.01 13.26
CA ASN A 511 43.40 53.00 12.20
C ASN A 511 43.13 51.60 12.75
N VAL A 512 43.70 51.23 13.90
CA VAL A 512 43.46 49.94 14.56
C VAL A 512 42.01 49.82 15.06
N GLU A 513 41.39 50.91 15.54
CA GLU A 513 39.97 50.93 15.90
C GLU A 513 39.06 50.82 14.66
N GLU A 514 39.45 51.42 13.53
CA GLU A 514 38.78 51.27 12.23
C GLU A 514 38.91 49.84 11.66
N GLU A 515 40.11 49.26 11.68
CA GLU A 515 40.37 47.85 11.32
C GLU A 515 39.60 46.88 12.23
N LYS A 516 39.57 47.16 13.54
CA LYS A 516 38.78 46.39 14.52
C LYS A 516 37.28 46.48 14.25
N THR A 517 36.74 47.66 13.95
CA THR A 517 35.30 47.78 13.61
C THR A 517 34.95 47.11 12.28
N ALA A 518 35.88 47.07 11.31
CA ALA A 518 35.73 46.26 10.11
C ALA A 518 35.72 44.75 10.43
N LEU A 519 36.67 44.27 11.23
CA LEU A 519 36.74 42.88 11.69
C LEU A 519 35.53 42.47 12.55
N GLU A 520 34.99 43.37 13.37
CA GLU A 520 33.75 43.14 14.13
C GLU A 520 32.51 43.07 13.20
N SER A 521 32.51 43.79 12.07
CA SER A 521 31.50 43.65 11.01
C SER A 521 31.63 42.30 10.29
N GLU A 522 32.84 41.94 9.83
CA GLU A 522 33.08 40.67 9.15
C GLU A 522 32.77 39.47 10.07
N LEU A 523 33.14 39.52 11.34
CA LEU A 523 32.77 38.50 12.34
C LEU A 523 31.25 38.40 12.55
N LYS A 524 30.50 39.50 12.41
CA LYS A 524 29.04 39.49 12.50
C LYS A 524 28.42 38.84 11.26
N ASP A 525 28.92 39.14 10.07
CA ASP A 525 28.42 38.57 8.82
C ASP A 525 28.78 37.07 8.70
N VAL A 526 30.00 36.69 9.11
CA VAL A 526 30.40 35.28 9.25
C VAL A 526 29.54 34.53 10.28
N ARG A 527 29.17 35.15 11.41
CA ARG A 527 28.22 34.56 12.37
C ARG A 527 26.82 34.40 11.77
N SER A 528 26.32 35.39 11.01
CA SER A 528 25.04 35.31 10.32
C SER A 528 25.02 34.16 9.31
N ASN A 529 26.09 34.00 8.54
CA ASN A 529 26.24 32.91 7.57
C ASN A 529 26.38 31.53 8.27
N TYR A 530 27.10 31.46 9.40
CA TYR A 530 27.17 30.25 10.21
C TYR A 530 25.81 29.86 10.81
N GLU A 531 25.00 30.83 11.25
CA GLU A 531 23.66 30.57 11.79
C GLU A 531 22.69 30.11 10.69
N LEU A 532 22.78 30.65 9.48
CA LEU A 532 22.03 30.17 8.31
C LEU A 532 22.45 28.74 7.93
N LEU A 533 23.76 28.49 7.78
CA LEU A 533 24.29 27.17 7.44
C LEU A 533 23.99 26.12 8.53
N SER A 534 23.90 26.54 9.80
CA SER A 534 23.46 25.67 10.90
C SER A 534 21.97 25.31 10.80
N LYS A 535 21.12 26.22 10.29
CA LYS A 535 19.68 25.96 10.08
C LYS A 535 19.43 25.07 8.86
N GLU A 536 20.20 25.27 7.79
CA GLU A 536 20.23 24.36 6.64
C GLU A 536 20.71 22.96 7.08
N LYS A 537 21.77 22.89 7.90
CA LYS A 537 22.24 21.62 8.48
C LYS A 537 21.18 20.92 9.34
N THR A 538 20.41 21.63 10.18
CA THR A 538 19.31 21.01 10.93
C THR A 538 18.19 20.53 10.01
N SER A 539 17.80 21.32 9.01
CA SER A 539 16.78 20.93 8.03
C SER A 539 17.18 19.68 7.24
N LEU A 540 18.45 19.57 6.83
CA LEU A 540 18.98 18.39 6.14
C LEU A 540 19.10 17.17 7.07
N VAL A 541 19.34 17.37 8.38
CA VAL A 541 19.29 16.28 9.36
C VAL A 541 17.86 15.77 9.58
N GLU A 542 16.87 16.67 9.62
CA GLU A 542 15.45 16.31 9.69
C GLU A 542 15.00 15.55 8.42
N GLU A 543 15.38 16.02 7.23
CA GLU A 543 15.12 15.32 5.96
C GLU A 543 15.81 13.94 5.92
N ILE A 544 17.05 13.82 6.40
CA ILE A 544 17.76 12.53 6.51
C ILE A 544 17.08 11.60 7.54
N MET A 545 16.51 12.13 8.62
CA MET A 545 15.73 11.33 9.58
C MET A 545 14.42 10.84 8.97
N GLU A 546 13.69 11.69 8.24
CA GLU A 546 12.45 11.30 7.57
C GLU A 546 12.72 10.30 6.43
N LEU A 547 13.79 10.47 5.65
CA LEU A 547 14.25 9.50 4.66
C LEU A 547 14.66 8.17 5.29
N ARG A 548 15.34 8.17 6.45
CA ARG A 548 15.66 6.94 7.20
C ARG A 548 14.43 6.24 7.75
N SER A 549 13.43 6.99 8.25
CA SER A 549 12.16 6.41 8.70
C SER A 549 11.36 5.81 7.53
N ASN A 550 11.40 6.44 6.35
CA ASN A 550 10.79 5.90 5.14
C ASN A 550 11.55 4.69 4.57
N LEU A 551 12.89 4.65 4.70
CA LEU A 551 13.71 3.49 4.37
C LEU A 551 13.35 2.32 5.27
N HIS A 552 13.30 2.53 6.59
CA HIS A 552 13.00 1.46 7.56
C HIS A 552 11.60 0.86 7.35
N SER A 553 10.57 1.70 7.14
CA SER A 553 9.23 1.24 6.75
C SER A 553 9.23 0.47 5.41
N LYS A 554 10.18 0.75 4.51
CA LYS A 554 10.33 0.00 3.26
C LYS A 554 11.13 -1.29 3.43
N GLU A 555 12.02 -1.37 4.42
CA GLU A 555 12.69 -2.60 4.83
C GLU A 555 11.69 -3.55 5.51
N GLU A 556 10.83 -3.04 6.41
CA GLU A 556 9.70 -3.77 7.00
C GLU A 556 8.73 -4.31 5.91
N ASP A 557 8.31 -3.46 4.96
CA ASP A 557 7.49 -3.89 3.82
C ASP A 557 8.19 -5.00 2.99
N ILE A 558 9.53 -4.95 2.85
CA ILE A 558 10.32 -5.94 2.11
C ILE A 558 10.47 -7.25 2.89
N GLU A 559 10.54 -7.22 4.22
CA GLU A 559 10.56 -8.43 5.04
C GLU A 559 9.18 -9.12 5.05
N LEU A 560 8.09 -8.37 5.17
CA LEU A 560 6.74 -8.89 4.99
C LEU A 560 6.54 -9.50 3.59
N LEU A 561 6.98 -8.81 2.53
CA LEU A 561 6.96 -9.36 1.17
C LEU A 561 7.86 -10.59 0.98
N ARG A 562 8.94 -10.75 1.77
CA ARG A 562 9.80 -11.95 1.74
C ARG A 562 9.13 -13.13 2.40
N ASP A 563 8.43 -12.94 3.52
CA ASP A 563 7.68 -14.02 4.16
C ASP A 563 6.40 -14.37 3.37
N ASP A 564 5.69 -13.39 2.78
CA ASP A 564 4.61 -13.65 1.80
C ASP A 564 5.13 -14.48 0.60
N LEU A 565 6.31 -14.15 0.06
CA LEU A 565 6.96 -14.93 -1.01
C LEU A 565 7.44 -16.31 -0.55
N ARG A 566 7.71 -16.48 0.74
CA ARG A 566 8.11 -17.76 1.35
C ARG A 566 6.92 -18.68 1.53
N ASP A 567 5.79 -18.14 1.99
CA ASP A 567 4.53 -18.86 2.13
C ASP A 567 3.94 -19.20 0.76
N LEU A 568 3.95 -18.27 -0.20
CA LEU A 568 3.66 -18.57 -1.62
C LEU A 568 4.63 -19.59 -2.22
N GLY A 569 5.89 -19.60 -1.78
CA GLY A 569 6.87 -20.62 -2.13
C GLY A 569 6.52 -22.00 -1.58
N SER A 570 6.08 -22.06 -0.32
CA SER A 570 5.60 -23.27 0.34
C SER A 570 4.33 -23.80 -0.34
N ASP A 571 3.32 -22.94 -0.55
CA ASP A 571 2.08 -23.26 -1.28
C ASP A 571 2.35 -23.74 -2.71
N LEU A 572 3.38 -23.21 -3.39
CA LEU A 572 3.78 -23.67 -4.71
C LEU A 572 4.47 -25.05 -4.68
N VAL A 573 5.21 -25.38 -3.61
CA VAL A 573 5.75 -26.73 -3.40
C VAL A 573 4.62 -27.70 -3.08
N ASP A 574 3.73 -27.34 -2.15
CA ASP A 574 2.53 -28.09 -1.78
C ASP A 574 1.62 -28.36 -3.00
N ALA A 575 1.42 -27.35 -3.85
CA ALA A 575 0.65 -27.47 -5.09
C ALA A 575 1.35 -28.36 -6.13
N LYS A 576 2.69 -28.33 -6.21
CA LYS A 576 3.46 -29.25 -7.08
C LYS A 576 3.46 -30.68 -6.58
N GLU A 577 3.53 -30.91 -5.26
CA GLU A 577 3.44 -32.24 -4.68
C GLU A 577 2.04 -32.82 -4.87
N LYS A 578 0.98 -32.03 -4.63
CA LYS A 578 -0.40 -32.39 -4.95
C LYS A 578 -0.60 -32.63 -6.45
N HIS A 579 0.00 -31.81 -7.34
CA HIS A 579 -0.03 -32.04 -8.79
C HIS A 579 0.60 -33.38 -9.17
N LYS A 580 1.79 -33.68 -8.63
CA LYS A 580 2.50 -34.95 -8.84
C LYS A 580 1.72 -36.14 -8.28
N GLU A 581 1.02 -35.98 -7.17
CA GLU A 581 0.10 -36.98 -6.61
C GLU A 581 -1.13 -37.20 -7.53
N TYR A 582 -1.65 -36.14 -8.15
CA TYR A 582 -2.69 -36.26 -9.18
C TYR A 582 -2.18 -36.88 -10.49
N GLU A 583 -0.95 -36.58 -10.93
CA GLU A 583 -0.33 -37.23 -12.09
C GLU A 583 -0.16 -38.74 -11.88
N LEU A 584 0.25 -39.16 -10.67
CA LEU A 584 0.27 -40.58 -10.29
C LEU A 584 -1.14 -41.20 -10.30
N LYS A 585 -2.15 -40.52 -9.73
CA LYS A 585 -3.56 -40.97 -9.76
C LYS A 585 -4.17 -40.99 -11.18
N ILE A 586 -3.63 -40.20 -12.11
CA ILE A 586 -4.01 -40.23 -13.54
C ILE A 586 -3.31 -41.39 -14.26
N ALA A 587 -2.10 -41.78 -13.85
CA ALA A 587 -1.38 -42.93 -14.41
C ALA A 587 -2.05 -44.28 -14.05
N ASP A 588 -2.61 -44.41 -12.85
CA ASP A 588 -3.28 -45.62 -12.38
C ASP A 588 -4.72 -45.82 -12.92
N ASN A 589 -5.27 -44.85 -13.67
CA ASN A 589 -6.63 -44.95 -14.22
C ASN A 589 -6.69 -45.91 -15.42
N THR A 590 -7.18 -47.13 -15.20
CA THR A 590 -7.30 -48.19 -16.21
C THR A 590 -8.13 -47.81 -17.44
N GLU A 591 -9.04 -46.82 -17.33
CA GLU A 591 -9.79 -46.29 -18.47
C GLU A 591 -8.90 -45.59 -19.51
N VAL A 592 -7.78 -44.99 -19.09
CA VAL A 592 -6.83 -44.34 -20.01
C VAL A 592 -6.15 -45.38 -20.91
N ASP A 593 -5.88 -46.59 -20.39
CA ASP A 593 -5.25 -47.67 -21.16
C ASP A 593 -6.25 -48.47 -22.02
N SER A 594 -7.54 -48.52 -21.65
CA SER A 594 -8.58 -48.97 -22.59
C SER A 594 -8.80 -47.94 -23.70
N LEU A 595 -8.88 -46.65 -23.38
CA LEU A 595 -9.02 -45.58 -24.38
C LEU A 595 -7.80 -45.46 -25.29
N LYS A 596 -6.58 -45.74 -24.81
CA LYS A 596 -5.39 -45.89 -25.67
C LYS A 596 -5.52 -47.07 -26.64
N LYS A 597 -6.01 -48.23 -26.18
CA LYS A 597 -6.27 -49.39 -27.06
C LYS A 597 -7.33 -49.07 -28.11
N GLU A 598 -8.44 -48.44 -27.73
CA GLU A 598 -9.47 -48.00 -28.67
C GLU A 598 -8.93 -46.94 -29.64
N LEU A 599 -8.09 -45.99 -29.19
CA LEU A 599 -7.39 -45.05 -30.08
C LEU A 599 -6.41 -45.74 -31.02
N GLU A 600 -5.79 -46.84 -30.61
CA GLU A 600 -4.84 -47.59 -31.42
C GLU A 600 -5.53 -48.54 -32.41
N GLU A 601 -6.72 -49.07 -32.07
CA GLU A 601 -7.62 -49.73 -33.02
C GLU A 601 -8.26 -48.73 -33.99
N LEU A 602 -8.67 -47.54 -33.53
CA LEU A 602 -9.10 -46.45 -34.40
C LEU A 602 -7.97 -46.02 -35.35
N LYS A 603 -6.74 -45.86 -34.88
CA LYS A 603 -5.58 -45.58 -35.74
C LYS A 603 -5.35 -46.69 -36.77
N LYS A 604 -5.34 -47.96 -36.37
CA LYS A 604 -5.24 -49.09 -37.31
C LYS A 604 -6.38 -49.10 -38.33
N SER A 605 -7.60 -48.74 -37.93
CA SER A 605 -8.72 -48.59 -38.87
C SER A 605 -8.55 -47.38 -39.80
N HIS A 606 -7.98 -46.27 -39.29
CA HIS A 606 -7.70 -45.05 -40.05
C HIS A 606 -6.57 -45.27 -41.07
N ASP A 607 -5.51 -46.00 -40.70
CA ASP A 607 -4.43 -46.38 -41.60
C ASP A 607 -4.92 -47.34 -42.68
N VAL A 608 -5.79 -48.31 -42.34
CA VAL A 608 -6.48 -49.16 -43.33
C VAL A 608 -7.41 -48.34 -44.25
N VAL A 609 -8.05 -47.28 -43.74
CA VAL A 609 -8.86 -46.35 -44.56
C VAL A 609 -7.98 -45.45 -45.43
N GLN A 610 -6.86 -44.93 -44.94
CA GLN A 610 -5.89 -44.15 -45.74
C GLN A 610 -5.22 -45.02 -46.83
N GLN A 611 -4.87 -46.26 -46.51
CA GLN A 611 -4.33 -47.20 -47.49
C GLN A 611 -5.38 -47.52 -48.55
N ARG A 612 -6.64 -47.75 -48.16
CA ARG A 612 -7.76 -47.89 -49.13
C ARG A 612 -8.05 -46.62 -49.91
N LEU A 613 -7.81 -45.43 -49.35
CA LEU A 613 -7.93 -44.16 -50.07
C LEU A 613 -6.89 -44.10 -51.19
N LYS A 614 -5.61 -44.34 -50.86
CA LYS A 614 -4.51 -44.36 -51.83
C LYS A 614 -4.67 -45.46 -52.89
N GLU A 615 -5.05 -46.67 -52.48
CA GLU A 615 -5.34 -47.79 -53.40
C GLU A 615 -6.58 -47.56 -54.27
N SER A 616 -7.47 -46.63 -53.89
CA SER A 616 -8.61 -46.17 -54.71
C SER A 616 -8.20 -45.03 -55.65
N GLU A 617 -7.44 -44.04 -55.16
CA GLU A 617 -6.93 -42.91 -55.95
C GLU A 617 -6.01 -43.39 -57.09
N GLU A 618 -5.19 -44.41 -56.85
CA GLU A 618 -4.28 -44.98 -57.85
C GLU A 618 -4.96 -45.95 -58.85
N LYS A 619 -6.28 -46.19 -58.72
CA LYS A 619 -7.02 -47.17 -59.57
C LYS A 619 -8.34 -46.69 -60.17
N SER A 620 -8.72 -45.43 -60.02
CA SER A 620 -9.86 -44.83 -60.75
C SER A 620 -9.46 -43.59 -61.57
N VAL A 621 -8.41 -43.73 -62.39
CA VAL A 621 -8.11 -42.78 -63.47
C VAL A 621 -9.00 -43.10 -64.66
N ASP A 622 -10.17 -42.47 -64.72
CA ASP A 622 -10.91 -42.26 -65.96
C ASP A 622 -10.87 -40.77 -66.30
N THR A 623 -9.68 -40.30 -66.68
CA THR A 623 -9.44 -38.95 -67.20
C THR A 623 -10.02 -38.81 -68.61
N THR A 624 -11.34 -38.92 -68.69
CA THR A 624 -12.14 -38.78 -69.91
C THR A 624 -13.05 -37.56 -69.79
N GLU A 625 -13.82 -37.37 -68.73
CA GLU A 625 -14.67 -36.15 -68.57
C GLU A 625 -13.89 -34.90 -68.16
N ILE A 626 -12.95 -34.97 -67.19
CA ILE A 626 -12.08 -33.82 -66.88
C ILE A 626 -11.19 -33.48 -68.08
N ASP A 627 -10.88 -34.48 -68.92
CA ASP A 627 -9.99 -34.32 -70.07
C ASP A 627 -10.74 -33.94 -71.35
N THR A 628 -12.03 -34.27 -71.51
CA THR A 628 -12.92 -33.61 -72.49
C THR A 628 -13.21 -32.18 -72.04
N LEU A 629 -13.51 -31.91 -70.77
CA LEU A 629 -13.69 -30.54 -70.27
C LEU A 629 -12.41 -29.71 -70.42
N ARG A 630 -11.22 -30.28 -70.23
CA ARG A 630 -9.95 -29.59 -70.53
C ARG A 630 -9.74 -29.41 -72.04
N LYS A 631 -10.08 -30.40 -72.87
CA LYS A 631 -10.04 -30.25 -74.34
C LYS A 631 -11.07 -29.25 -74.85
N GLU A 632 -12.25 -29.16 -74.23
CA GLU A 632 -13.26 -28.14 -74.48
C GLU A 632 -12.83 -26.78 -73.96
N ILE A 633 -12.19 -26.66 -72.80
CA ILE A 633 -11.59 -25.39 -72.34
C ILE A 633 -10.46 -24.96 -73.28
N ILE A 634 -9.67 -25.89 -73.83
CA ILE A 634 -8.67 -25.61 -74.87
C ILE A 634 -9.34 -25.28 -76.22
N HIS A 635 -10.49 -25.88 -76.55
CA HIS A 635 -11.24 -25.61 -77.79
C HIS A 635 -12.08 -24.33 -77.69
N LEU A 636 -12.49 -23.93 -76.48
CA LEU A 636 -13.10 -22.65 -76.12
C LEU A 636 -12.03 -21.58 -76.03
N SER A 637 -10.82 -21.88 -75.55
CA SER A 637 -9.68 -20.95 -75.57
C SER A 637 -9.18 -20.73 -76.99
N LYS A 638 -9.12 -21.77 -77.83
CA LYS A 638 -8.87 -21.65 -79.27
C LYS A 638 -10.03 -20.93 -79.97
N SER A 639 -11.28 -21.29 -79.69
CA SER A 639 -12.44 -20.57 -80.23
C SER A 639 -12.51 -19.13 -79.73
N TYR A 640 -11.99 -18.81 -78.54
CA TYR A 640 -11.90 -17.45 -78.00
C TYR A 640 -10.80 -16.68 -78.72
N ASN A 641 -9.62 -17.27 -78.95
CA ASN A 641 -8.58 -16.64 -79.78
C ASN A 641 -9.02 -16.48 -81.25
N ASP A 642 -9.75 -17.46 -81.81
CA ASP A 642 -10.38 -17.39 -83.12
C ASP A 642 -11.50 -16.35 -83.17
N VAL A 643 -12.25 -16.14 -82.09
CA VAL A 643 -13.25 -15.08 -81.96
C VAL A 643 -12.59 -13.73 -81.68
N GLN A 644 -11.42 -13.68 -81.04
CA GLN A 644 -10.67 -12.46 -80.72
C GLN A 644 -9.90 -11.95 -81.94
N THR A 645 -9.39 -12.86 -82.78
CA THR A 645 -8.91 -12.54 -84.13
C THR A 645 -10.06 -12.13 -85.05
N LYS A 646 -11.18 -12.88 -85.06
CA LYS A 646 -12.38 -12.45 -85.79
C LYS A 646 -13.00 -11.16 -85.25
N LEU A 647 -12.83 -10.81 -83.98
CA LEU A 647 -13.22 -9.50 -83.42
C LEU A 647 -12.39 -8.40 -84.08
N LYS A 648 -11.08 -8.62 -84.21
CA LYS A 648 -10.15 -7.73 -84.89
C LYS A 648 -10.49 -7.56 -86.38
N ASP A 649 -11.05 -8.59 -87.01
CA ASP A 649 -11.60 -8.56 -88.38
C ASP A 649 -13.04 -8.00 -88.44
N TYR A 650 -13.74 -7.88 -87.30
CA TYR A 650 -15.09 -7.29 -87.18
C TYR A 650 -15.08 -5.81 -86.78
N GLU A 651 -14.02 -5.33 -86.11
CA GLU A 651 -13.82 -3.89 -85.81
C GLU A 651 -13.74 -3.02 -87.09
N GLU A 652 -13.57 -3.62 -88.27
CA GLU A 652 -13.64 -2.94 -89.57
C GLU A 652 -15.09 -2.73 -90.08
N LYS A 653 -16.15 -3.17 -89.35
CA LYS A 653 -17.57 -3.01 -89.75
C LYS A 653 -18.53 -2.69 -88.60
N GLN A 654 -19.06 -1.46 -88.59
CA GLN A 654 -20.28 -1.09 -87.84
C GLN A 654 -21.56 -1.65 -88.53
N PRO A 655 -22.74 -1.73 -87.85
CA PRO A 655 -23.09 -1.47 -86.44
C PRO A 655 -23.53 -2.81 -85.74
N ASP A 656 -24.58 -3.06 -84.93
CA ASP A 656 -25.79 -2.41 -84.35
C ASP A 656 -26.40 -3.43 -83.32
N THR A 657 -27.15 -3.19 -82.22
CA THR A 657 -27.53 -2.03 -81.37
C THR A 657 -28.07 -2.53 -79.98
N THR A 658 -28.94 -1.76 -79.30
CA THR A 658 -30.02 -2.15 -78.35
C THR A 658 -29.75 -2.65 -76.92
N GLU A 659 -28.59 -3.20 -76.54
CA GLU A 659 -28.34 -3.55 -75.10
C GLU A 659 -27.33 -2.61 -74.40
N VAL A 660 -26.67 -1.74 -75.16
CA VAL A 660 -25.61 -0.85 -74.65
C VAL A 660 -26.15 0.27 -73.74
N ASP A 661 -27.40 0.74 -73.95
CA ASP A 661 -27.87 1.98 -73.34
C ASP A 661 -28.31 1.84 -71.86
N GLY A 662 -28.66 0.62 -71.43
CA GLY A 662 -28.93 0.33 -70.01
C GLY A 662 -27.66 0.39 -69.14
N LEU A 663 -26.54 -0.12 -69.68
CA LEU A 663 -25.24 -0.05 -69.00
C LEU A 663 -24.60 1.33 -69.11
N LYS A 664 -24.79 2.06 -70.23
CA LYS A 664 -24.40 3.48 -70.33
C LYS A 664 -24.96 4.30 -69.18
N LEU A 665 -26.26 4.23 -68.89
CA LEU A 665 -26.87 5.07 -67.84
C LEU A 665 -26.22 4.89 -66.46
N LYS A 666 -25.78 3.68 -66.11
CA LYS A 666 -25.08 3.43 -64.83
C LYS A 666 -23.60 3.83 -64.88
N VAL A 667 -22.96 3.68 -66.03
CA VAL A 667 -21.60 4.22 -66.27
C VAL A 667 -21.61 5.75 -66.28
N ASP A 668 -22.65 6.40 -66.80
CA ASP A 668 -22.81 7.86 -66.85
C ASP A 668 -23.05 8.48 -65.47
N GLU A 669 -23.77 7.78 -64.56
CA GLU A 669 -23.89 8.21 -63.16
C GLU A 669 -22.54 8.13 -62.43
N LEU A 670 -21.80 7.04 -62.59
CA LEU A 670 -20.46 6.89 -62.01
C LEU A 670 -19.46 7.87 -62.65
N THR A 671 -19.56 8.10 -63.96
CA THR A 671 -18.72 9.07 -64.71
C THR A 671 -19.07 10.52 -64.35
N LYS A 672 -20.31 10.83 -63.94
CA LYS A 672 -20.65 12.12 -63.33
C LYS A 672 -19.99 12.30 -61.97
N SER A 673 -20.14 11.34 -61.06
CA SER A 673 -19.51 11.39 -59.72
C SER A 673 -17.98 11.51 -59.80
N TYR A 674 -17.37 10.77 -60.74
CA TYR A 674 -15.94 10.87 -61.04
C TYR A 674 -15.57 12.24 -61.64
N ASN A 675 -16.34 12.77 -62.61
CA ASN A 675 -16.11 14.11 -63.16
C ASN A 675 -16.29 15.22 -62.12
N ASP A 676 -17.21 15.08 -61.17
CA ASP A 676 -17.42 16.07 -60.11
C ASP A 676 -16.25 16.11 -59.12
N SER A 677 -15.55 14.98 -58.91
CA SER A 677 -14.24 14.97 -58.23
C SER A 677 -13.14 15.59 -59.11
N CYS A 678 -13.11 15.30 -60.42
CA CYS A 678 -12.16 15.91 -61.34
C CYS A 678 -12.32 17.44 -61.48
N LYS A 679 -13.50 18.02 -61.21
CA LYS A 679 -13.72 19.49 -61.23
C LYS A 679 -12.99 20.24 -60.12
N GLU A 680 -12.59 19.58 -59.04
CA GLU A 680 -11.65 20.17 -58.06
C GLU A 680 -10.23 20.18 -58.63
N VAL A 681 -9.83 19.12 -59.34
CA VAL A 681 -8.54 19.04 -60.07
C VAL A 681 -8.50 20.04 -61.24
N GLU A 682 -9.63 20.39 -61.85
CA GLU A 682 -9.70 21.46 -62.87
C GLU A 682 -9.30 22.85 -62.34
N LYS A 683 -9.44 23.12 -61.03
CA LYS A 683 -8.89 24.35 -60.43
C LYS A 683 -7.36 24.39 -60.52
N PHE A 684 -6.71 23.24 -60.33
CA PHE A 684 -5.26 23.10 -60.55
C PHE A 684 -4.89 23.12 -62.04
N THR A 685 -5.65 22.49 -62.94
CA THR A 685 -5.34 22.56 -64.38
C THR A 685 -5.57 23.95 -64.98
N GLN A 686 -6.40 24.82 -64.37
CA GLN A 686 -6.46 26.24 -64.73
C GLN A 686 -5.20 27.03 -64.30
N VAL A 687 -4.57 26.68 -63.17
CA VAL A 687 -3.26 27.26 -62.80
C VAL A 687 -2.17 26.74 -63.74
N GLN A 688 -2.17 25.44 -64.04
CA GLN A 688 -1.23 24.84 -65.00
C GLN A 688 -1.37 25.47 -66.40
N LYS A 689 -2.60 25.63 -66.90
CA LYS A 689 -2.87 26.30 -68.20
C LYS A 689 -2.48 27.78 -68.21
N LYS A 690 -2.51 28.49 -67.08
CA LYS A 690 -1.96 29.86 -66.98
C LYS A 690 -0.45 29.86 -67.06
N LEU A 691 0.22 28.99 -66.31
CA LEU A 691 1.68 28.82 -66.34
C LEU A 691 2.17 28.39 -67.74
N ASP A 692 1.44 27.51 -68.42
CA ASP A 692 1.79 27.04 -69.76
C ASP A 692 1.39 28.05 -70.86
N ALA A 693 0.37 28.88 -70.66
CA ALA A 693 0.10 30.05 -71.52
C ALA A 693 1.17 31.14 -71.37
N GLU A 694 1.71 31.34 -70.16
CA GLU A 694 2.83 32.25 -69.89
C GLU A 694 4.14 31.70 -70.49
N LYS A 695 4.43 30.40 -70.34
CA LYS A 695 5.51 29.75 -71.11
C LYS A 695 5.29 29.86 -72.63
N ALA A 696 4.06 29.78 -73.12
CA ALA A 696 3.77 29.93 -74.55
C ALA A 696 3.97 31.37 -75.04
N SER A 697 3.62 32.38 -74.25
CA SER A 697 3.90 33.79 -74.59
C SER A 697 5.40 34.10 -74.52
N ILE A 698 6.12 33.59 -73.51
CA ILE A 698 7.58 33.67 -73.41
C ILE A 698 8.27 32.96 -74.59
N ASN A 699 7.81 31.77 -74.99
CA ASN A 699 8.33 31.07 -76.17
C ASN A 699 7.97 31.78 -77.49
N LYS A 700 6.84 32.49 -77.55
CA LYS A 700 6.50 33.35 -78.71
C LYS A 700 7.41 34.57 -78.78
N ILE A 701 7.66 35.24 -77.65
CA ILE A 701 8.62 36.35 -77.54
C ILE A 701 10.04 35.87 -77.87
N LEU A 702 10.44 34.66 -77.45
CA LEU A 702 11.71 34.04 -77.85
C LEU A 702 11.80 33.76 -79.36
N LYS A 703 10.70 33.35 -80.01
CA LYS A 703 10.65 33.17 -81.47
C LYS A 703 10.61 34.48 -82.25
N GLU A 704 9.95 35.51 -81.74
CA GLU A 704 10.02 36.86 -82.29
C GLU A 704 11.43 37.43 -82.12
N LYS A 705 12.08 37.21 -80.96
CA LYS A 705 13.50 37.56 -80.74
C LYS A 705 14.48 36.74 -81.58
N SER A 706 14.22 35.48 -81.88
CA SER A 706 15.06 34.71 -82.81
C SER A 706 14.88 35.18 -84.26
N LEU A 707 13.68 35.61 -84.65
CA LEU A 707 13.44 36.28 -85.94
C LEU A 707 14.08 37.68 -86.01
N ASP A 708 14.09 38.44 -84.92
CA ASP A 708 14.88 39.68 -84.83
C ASP A 708 16.38 39.38 -85.02
N ILE A 709 16.91 38.33 -84.39
CA ILE A 709 18.31 37.91 -84.53
C ILE A 709 18.61 37.42 -85.96
N GLU A 710 17.73 36.61 -86.56
CA GLU A 710 17.89 36.08 -87.92
C GLU A 710 17.76 37.19 -88.99
N THR A 711 16.89 38.18 -88.76
CA THR A 711 16.80 39.40 -89.59
C THR A 711 17.94 40.39 -89.34
N LEU A 712 18.65 40.29 -88.21
CA LEU A 712 19.91 41.02 -87.97
C LEU A 712 21.12 40.31 -88.59
N THR A 713 21.21 38.98 -88.56
CA THR A 713 22.28 38.23 -89.28
C THR A 713 22.13 38.30 -90.80
N SER A 714 20.90 38.36 -91.33
CA SER A 714 20.71 38.65 -92.77
C SER A 714 21.09 40.09 -93.12
N LYS A 715 20.88 41.08 -92.23
CA LYS A 715 21.41 42.45 -92.40
C LYS A 715 22.95 42.51 -92.32
N ILE A 716 23.57 41.80 -91.38
CA ILE A 716 25.04 41.69 -91.28
C ILE A 716 25.61 41.06 -92.55
N THR A 717 25.06 39.94 -93.02
CA THR A 717 25.53 39.30 -94.27
C THR A 717 25.20 40.08 -95.55
N THR A 718 24.29 41.07 -95.52
CA THR A 718 24.21 42.09 -96.59
C THR A 718 25.27 43.17 -96.46
N LEU A 719 25.60 43.64 -95.24
CA LEU A 719 26.68 44.62 -95.01
C LEU A 719 28.07 44.04 -95.35
N GLU A 720 28.29 42.74 -95.12
CA GLU A 720 29.50 42.02 -95.58
C GLU A 720 29.57 41.93 -97.11
N LYS A 721 28.42 41.84 -97.80
CA LYS A 721 28.34 41.92 -99.27
C LYS A 721 28.62 43.34 -99.78
N GLU A 722 28.29 44.39 -99.02
CA GLU A 722 28.67 45.77 -99.33
C GLU A 722 30.15 46.06 -99.03
N ALA A 723 30.72 45.49 -97.97
CA ALA A 723 32.16 45.54 -97.69
C ALA A 723 32.99 44.86 -98.81
N THR A 724 32.46 43.79 -99.42
CA THR A 724 33.13 43.07 -100.51
C THR A 724 32.86 43.65 -101.91
N THR A 725 31.82 44.47 -102.12
CA THR A 725 31.72 45.33 -103.32
C THR A 725 32.58 46.59 -103.18
N SER A 726 32.69 47.19 -101.99
CA SER A 726 33.61 48.31 -101.73
C SER A 726 35.06 47.95 -102.09
N ASN A 727 35.52 46.75 -101.69
CA ASN A 727 36.85 46.24 -102.06
C ASN A 727 37.06 45.99 -103.57
N LYS A 728 36.02 45.97 -104.41
CA LYS A 728 36.18 45.94 -105.87
C LYS A 728 36.51 47.32 -106.44
N SER A 729 36.06 48.41 -105.83
CA SER A 729 36.38 49.78 -106.28
C SER A 729 37.87 50.11 -106.16
N LEU A 730 38.55 49.57 -105.14
CA LEU A 730 40.01 49.66 -104.97
C LEU A 730 40.80 48.99 -106.09
N CYS A 731 40.18 48.13 -106.90
CA CYS A 731 40.81 47.53 -108.08
C CYS A 731 40.77 48.45 -109.32
N GLU A 732 39.84 49.43 -109.35
CA GLU A 732 39.68 50.33 -110.51
C GLU A 732 40.63 51.53 -110.46
N LEU A 733 41.07 51.94 -109.26
CA LEU A 733 42.10 52.97 -109.08
C LEU A 733 43.46 52.62 -109.73
N ARG A 734 43.68 51.33 -110.06
CA ARG A 734 44.87 50.89 -110.82
C ARG A 734 44.78 51.13 -112.33
N LYS A 735 43.60 51.39 -112.91
CA LYS A 735 43.43 51.75 -114.33
C LYS A 735 43.76 53.21 -114.64
N TYR A 736 43.59 54.11 -113.66
CA TYR A 736 43.81 55.56 -113.87
C TYR A 736 45.28 55.94 -114.11
N LYS A 737 46.23 55.02 -113.86
CA LYS A 737 47.68 55.24 -114.03
C LYS A 737 48.16 55.10 -115.49
N THR A 738 47.34 54.52 -116.38
CA THR A 738 47.71 54.28 -117.80
C THR A 738 47.21 55.34 -118.78
N GLU A 739 46.44 56.34 -118.33
CA GLU A 739 45.73 57.26 -119.23
C GLU A 739 46.35 58.67 -119.32
N SER A 740 47.32 59.00 -118.47
CA SER A 740 48.00 60.31 -118.45
C SER A 740 49.24 60.40 -119.36
N THR A 741 49.73 59.30 -119.93
CA THR A 741 50.98 59.25 -120.72
C THR A 741 50.80 59.39 -122.23
N SER A 742 49.57 59.35 -122.76
CA SER A 742 49.29 59.38 -124.20
C SER A 742 49.16 60.79 -124.81
N LYS A 743 48.75 61.78 -124.01
CA LYS A 743 48.32 63.12 -124.50
C LYS A 743 49.45 64.15 -124.67
N LEU A 744 50.70 63.81 -124.34
CA LEU A 744 51.85 64.72 -124.47
C LEU A 744 52.42 64.80 -125.90
N ASN A 745 52.24 63.76 -126.72
CA ASN A 745 52.95 63.59 -128.00
C ASN A 745 52.23 64.19 -129.24
N GLN A 746 51.21 65.03 -129.06
CA GLN A 746 50.33 65.45 -130.18
C GLN A 746 50.72 66.78 -130.86
N VAL A 747 51.58 67.62 -130.26
CA VAL A 747 51.77 69.03 -130.70
C VAL A 747 53.09 69.31 -131.44
N THR A 748 54.16 68.53 -131.23
CA THR A 748 55.48 68.75 -131.88
C THR A 748 55.53 68.40 -133.38
N LYS A 749 54.38 68.15 -134.02
CA LYS A 749 54.27 67.62 -135.39
C LYS A 749 53.91 68.67 -136.46
N GLN A 750 54.23 69.95 -136.25
CA GLN A 750 53.77 71.06 -137.13
C GLN A 750 54.83 72.08 -137.60
N LEU A 751 56.12 71.95 -137.25
CA LEU A 751 57.07 73.05 -137.48
C LEU A 751 57.72 73.09 -138.90
N GLU A 752 58.20 71.96 -139.44
CA GLU A 752 59.24 71.99 -140.50
C GLU A 752 58.91 71.24 -141.80
N GLU A 753 57.68 71.37 -142.30
CA GLU A 753 57.28 70.86 -143.63
C GLU A 753 57.80 71.74 -144.81
N LYS A 754 58.68 72.71 -144.54
CA LYS A 754 59.12 73.76 -145.50
C LYS A 754 60.54 73.59 -146.08
N SER A 755 61.37 72.71 -145.54
CA SER A 755 62.82 72.62 -145.86
C SER A 755 63.18 71.80 -147.12
N LYS A 756 62.24 71.59 -148.06
CA LYS A 756 62.30 70.45 -149.01
C LYS A 756 62.64 70.77 -150.48
N GLN A 757 62.97 72.02 -150.88
CA GLN A 757 62.94 72.35 -152.32
C GLN A 757 63.93 73.37 -152.92
N ILE A 758 64.97 73.83 -152.22
CA ILE A 758 66.09 74.62 -152.80
C ILE A 758 67.40 74.06 -152.22
N LEU A 759 67.96 72.92 -152.66
CA LEU A 759 68.24 72.39 -154.01
C LEU A 759 69.47 73.04 -154.70
N VAL A 760 70.62 72.42 -154.43
CA VAL A 760 71.71 72.09 -155.38
C VAL A 760 72.76 73.15 -155.81
N LEU A 761 72.47 74.45 -156.01
CA LEU A 761 73.46 75.37 -156.62
C LEU A 761 73.88 76.62 -155.79
N GLN A 762 74.52 76.39 -154.64
CA GLN A 762 75.49 77.36 -154.09
C GLN A 762 76.64 76.67 -153.32
N LYS A 763 77.13 75.55 -153.87
CA LYS A 763 77.97 74.56 -153.17
C LYS A 763 79.48 74.90 -153.13
N GLU A 764 79.95 75.79 -154.01
CA GLU A 764 81.36 75.78 -154.48
C GLU A 764 82.01 77.17 -154.60
N LYS A 765 81.69 78.12 -153.70
CA LYS A 765 82.43 79.40 -153.64
C LYS A 765 83.18 79.63 -152.32
N ASP A 766 82.47 79.93 -151.23
CA ASP A 766 83.12 80.47 -150.02
C ASP A 766 83.53 79.39 -148.99
N THR A 767 83.40 78.11 -149.34
CA THR A 767 83.85 76.95 -148.57
C THR A 767 85.38 76.88 -148.38
N LEU A 768 86.16 77.66 -149.13
CA LEU A 768 87.60 77.82 -148.89
C LEU A 768 87.96 78.98 -147.95
N SER A 769 87.13 80.03 -147.86
CA SER A 769 87.45 81.22 -147.05
C SER A 769 87.38 80.90 -145.56
N ASN A 770 86.24 80.38 -145.11
CA ASN A 770 85.94 80.27 -143.68
C ASN A 770 86.54 79.01 -143.02
N ARG A 771 87.23 78.16 -143.80
CA ARG A 771 87.94 76.97 -143.28
C ARG A 771 89.12 77.35 -142.37
N VAL A 772 89.60 78.59 -142.44
CA VAL A 772 90.59 79.16 -141.50
C VAL A 772 89.93 79.47 -140.14
N ASP A 773 88.72 80.04 -140.12
CA ASP A 773 88.00 80.37 -138.89
C ASP A 773 87.50 79.15 -138.11
N GLU A 774 87.31 78.00 -138.78
CA GLU A 774 86.89 76.76 -138.13
C GLU A 774 87.94 76.22 -137.14
N LEU A 775 89.23 76.48 -137.36
CA LEU A 775 90.30 76.03 -136.45
C LEU A 775 90.26 76.73 -135.07
N LEU A 776 89.67 77.92 -134.96
CA LEU A 776 89.48 78.59 -133.68
C LEU A 776 88.25 78.07 -132.90
N LYS A 777 87.27 77.44 -133.58
CA LYS A 777 86.01 76.99 -132.96
C LYS A 777 86.13 75.67 -132.19
N PHE A 778 87.09 74.81 -132.53
CA PHE A 778 87.29 73.54 -131.79
C PHE A 778 87.78 73.72 -130.35
N LYS A 779 88.40 74.86 -130.01
CA LYS A 779 88.93 75.10 -128.65
C LYS A 779 87.86 75.43 -127.61
N SER A 780 86.65 75.85 -128.01
CA SER A 780 85.54 76.10 -127.08
C SER A 780 84.70 74.85 -126.79
N GLN A 781 84.56 73.94 -127.76
CA GLN A 781 83.76 72.71 -127.61
C GLN A 781 84.33 71.75 -126.56
N ASP A 782 85.66 71.70 -126.40
CA ASP A 782 86.32 70.92 -125.35
C ASP A 782 86.03 71.47 -123.92
N SER A 783 85.63 72.74 -123.80
CA SER A 783 85.17 73.32 -122.53
C SER A 783 83.73 72.95 -122.20
N SER A 784 82.83 72.87 -123.19
CA SER A 784 81.44 72.48 -122.96
C SER A 784 81.30 71.00 -122.59
N LEU A 785 82.05 70.11 -123.26
CA LEU A 785 82.02 68.67 -122.94
C LEU A 785 82.56 68.37 -121.53
N LYS A 786 83.52 69.15 -121.03
CA LYS A 786 83.99 69.04 -119.63
C LYS A 786 82.95 69.48 -118.62
N LEU A 787 82.14 70.50 -118.92
CA LEU A 787 81.03 70.94 -118.07
C LEU A 787 79.86 69.94 -118.09
N GLU A 788 79.60 69.29 -119.22
CA GLU A 788 78.57 68.25 -119.35
C GLU A 788 78.98 66.94 -118.67
N LEU A 789 80.24 66.54 -118.75
CA LEU A 789 80.78 65.44 -117.94
C LEU A 789 80.75 65.75 -116.43
N ALA A 790 81.01 67.00 -116.03
CA ALA A 790 80.89 67.43 -114.64
C ALA A 790 79.43 67.39 -114.15
N SER A 791 78.47 67.89 -114.93
CA SER A 791 77.05 67.86 -114.56
C SER A 791 76.50 66.43 -114.48
N LEU A 792 76.84 65.57 -115.45
CA LEU A 792 76.52 64.14 -115.41
C LEU A 792 77.15 63.45 -114.19
N LYS A 793 78.40 63.76 -113.84
CA LYS A 793 79.02 63.21 -112.63
C LYS A 793 78.29 63.65 -111.36
N THR A 794 77.93 64.93 -111.22
CA THR A 794 77.12 65.37 -110.07
C THR A 794 75.73 64.73 -110.04
N SER A 795 75.13 64.44 -111.20
CA SER A 795 73.85 63.72 -111.32
C SER A 795 73.98 62.26 -110.87
N VAL A 796 75.11 61.60 -111.15
CA VAL A 796 75.43 60.26 -110.62
C VAL A 796 75.66 60.32 -109.11
N GLU A 797 76.49 61.23 -108.60
CA GLU A 797 76.75 61.39 -107.15
C GLU A 797 75.46 61.72 -106.37
N LEU A 798 74.50 62.46 -106.95
CA LEU A 798 73.18 62.69 -106.36
C LEU A 798 72.30 61.43 -106.34
N LYS A 799 72.33 60.62 -107.41
CA LYS A 799 71.61 59.34 -107.45
C LYS A 799 72.21 58.30 -106.51
N GLU A 800 73.53 58.27 -106.37
CA GLU A 800 74.22 57.42 -105.40
C GLU A 800 73.86 57.81 -103.96
N LYS A 801 73.82 59.11 -103.64
CA LYS A 801 73.30 59.61 -102.35
C LYS A 801 71.85 59.19 -102.12
N MET A 802 70.98 59.35 -103.12
CA MET A 802 69.57 58.91 -103.02
C MET A 802 69.44 57.39 -102.85
N VAL A 803 70.30 56.59 -103.47
CA VAL A 803 70.35 55.12 -103.27
C VAL A 803 70.88 54.74 -101.88
N ILE A 804 71.83 55.50 -101.33
CA ILE A 804 72.31 55.33 -99.94
C ILE A 804 71.19 55.69 -98.95
N GLU A 805 70.47 56.79 -99.18
CA GLU A 805 69.36 57.23 -98.35
C GLU A 805 68.17 56.24 -98.39
N LEU A 806 67.79 55.76 -99.57
CA LEU A 806 66.79 54.69 -99.71
C LEU A 806 67.23 53.38 -99.05
N LYS A 807 68.52 53.02 -99.10
CA LYS A 807 69.06 51.86 -98.35
C LYS A 807 69.00 52.08 -96.83
N SER A 808 69.27 53.29 -96.35
CA SER A 808 69.14 53.65 -94.94
C SER A 808 67.69 53.53 -94.47
N GLN A 809 66.74 54.04 -95.26
CA GLN A 809 65.30 53.92 -94.98
C GLN A 809 64.83 52.45 -95.00
N ILE A 810 65.32 51.63 -95.93
CA ILE A 810 65.05 50.18 -95.94
C ILE A 810 65.60 49.53 -94.66
N GLN A 811 66.83 49.83 -94.26
CA GLN A 811 67.43 49.25 -93.05
C GLN A 811 66.71 49.70 -91.75
N GLU A 812 66.17 50.92 -91.72
CA GLU A 812 65.36 51.44 -90.62
C GLU A 812 63.96 50.81 -90.57
N LEU A 813 63.36 50.55 -91.74
CA LEU A 813 62.12 49.76 -91.87
C LEU A 813 62.33 48.28 -91.52
N GLU A 814 63.50 47.70 -91.79
CA GLU A 814 63.85 46.34 -91.35
C GLU A 814 64.05 46.29 -89.82
N ARG A 815 64.78 47.23 -89.23
CA ARG A 815 64.95 47.32 -87.77
C ARG A 815 63.63 47.50 -87.02
N SER A 816 62.77 48.41 -87.49
CA SER A 816 61.45 48.62 -86.87
C SER A 816 60.49 47.44 -87.10
N LYS A 817 60.59 46.74 -88.24
CA LYS A 817 59.88 45.48 -88.46
C LYS A 817 60.35 44.37 -87.51
N ASP A 818 61.64 44.32 -87.19
CA ASP A 818 62.19 43.32 -86.28
C ASP A 818 61.85 43.64 -84.81
N SER A 819 61.92 44.91 -84.37
CA SER A 819 61.42 45.29 -83.05
C SER A 819 59.92 45.03 -82.90
N LEU A 820 59.12 45.27 -83.95
CA LEU A 820 57.68 44.92 -83.96
C LEU A 820 57.41 43.41 -83.86
N LYS A 821 58.32 42.53 -84.31
CA LYS A 821 58.22 41.08 -84.06
C LYS A 821 58.53 40.74 -82.60
N GLU A 822 59.52 41.42 -82.02
CA GLU A 822 59.94 41.21 -80.63
C GLU A 822 58.86 41.70 -79.65
N ASP A 823 58.27 42.86 -79.91
CA ASP A 823 57.06 43.34 -79.22
C ASP A 823 55.87 42.36 -79.37
N LEU A 824 55.66 41.79 -80.57
CA LEU A 824 54.63 40.77 -80.81
C LEU A 824 54.89 39.46 -80.06
N LEU A 825 56.15 39.03 -79.93
CA LEU A 825 56.54 37.88 -79.12
C LEU A 825 56.28 38.15 -77.63
N LEU A 826 56.77 39.28 -77.10
CA LEU A 826 56.56 39.68 -75.71
C LEU A 826 55.08 39.87 -75.38
N LEU A 827 54.26 40.36 -76.32
CA LEU A 827 52.81 40.45 -76.17
C LEU A 827 52.12 39.08 -76.26
N GLY A 828 52.67 38.14 -77.03
CA GLY A 828 52.27 36.75 -77.10
C GLY A 828 52.54 36.02 -75.79
N GLU A 829 53.75 36.11 -75.25
CA GLU A 829 54.16 35.56 -73.95
C GLU A 829 53.30 36.11 -72.81
N LYS A 830 53.05 37.43 -72.78
CA LYS A 830 52.11 38.04 -71.82
C LYS A 830 50.68 37.54 -71.97
N ASN A 831 50.20 37.28 -73.19
CA ASN A 831 48.89 36.66 -73.41
C ASN A 831 48.85 35.18 -72.97
N ILE A 832 49.96 34.45 -73.06
CA ILE A 832 50.06 33.07 -72.57
C ILE A 832 50.03 33.08 -71.03
N GLY A 833 50.89 33.89 -70.39
CA GLY A 833 50.92 34.03 -68.92
C GLY A 833 49.57 34.49 -68.35
N LEU A 834 48.92 35.48 -68.96
CA LEU A 834 47.56 35.91 -68.55
C LEU A 834 46.50 34.81 -68.73
N ARG A 835 46.66 33.91 -69.72
CA ARG A 835 45.75 32.74 -69.88
C ARG A 835 46.02 31.66 -68.85
N GLU A 836 47.27 31.47 -68.46
CA GLU A 836 47.67 30.54 -67.41
C GLU A 836 47.20 31.03 -66.04
N GLU A 837 47.42 32.30 -65.71
CA GLU A 837 46.89 32.97 -64.50
C GLU A 837 45.35 32.88 -64.44
N ASN A 838 44.64 33.17 -65.54
CA ASN A 838 43.18 32.98 -65.59
C ASN A 838 42.73 31.51 -65.48
N ARG A 839 43.60 30.54 -65.85
CA ARG A 839 43.33 29.11 -65.66
C ARG A 839 43.54 28.70 -64.21
N GLU A 840 44.56 29.22 -63.55
CA GLU A 840 44.86 28.99 -62.12
C GLU A 840 43.80 29.63 -61.23
N LEU A 841 43.45 30.90 -61.45
CA LEU A 841 42.29 31.54 -60.81
C LEU A 841 40.98 30.76 -61.09
N GLY A 842 40.89 30.09 -62.25
CA GLY A 842 39.82 29.17 -62.59
C GLY A 842 39.83 27.87 -61.76
N THR A 843 40.98 27.25 -61.52
CA THR A 843 41.10 26.06 -60.64
C THR A 843 40.87 26.42 -59.18
N ASP A 844 41.45 27.53 -58.71
CA ASP A 844 41.34 28.00 -57.33
C ASP A 844 39.90 28.36 -56.98
N LYS A 845 39.18 29.04 -57.89
CA LYS A 845 37.75 29.30 -57.74
C LYS A 845 36.92 28.02 -57.65
N ASN A 846 37.26 27.00 -58.45
CA ASN A 846 36.59 25.70 -58.39
C ASN A 846 36.93 24.92 -57.11
N GLU A 847 38.15 25.06 -56.57
CA GLU A 847 38.52 24.45 -55.29
C GLU A 847 37.88 25.18 -54.10
N LEU A 848 37.79 26.52 -54.13
CA LEU A 848 37.03 27.30 -53.16
C LEU A 848 35.55 26.90 -53.16
N LEU A 849 34.95 26.75 -54.35
CA LEU A 849 33.56 26.33 -54.51
C LEU A 849 33.34 24.92 -53.97
N LYS A 850 34.25 23.97 -54.23
CA LYS A 850 34.23 22.62 -53.61
C LYS A 850 34.35 22.69 -52.08
N LYS A 851 35.25 23.51 -51.55
CA LYS A 851 35.38 23.71 -50.09
C LYS A 851 34.08 24.25 -49.50
N GLN A 852 33.50 25.30 -50.11
CA GLN A 852 32.20 25.86 -49.72
C GLN A 852 31.08 24.80 -49.76
N GLN A 853 31.01 24.00 -50.82
CA GLN A 853 30.09 22.87 -50.95
C GLN A 853 30.22 21.90 -49.75
N THR A 854 31.45 21.46 -49.42
CA THR A 854 31.67 20.55 -48.28
C THR A 854 31.45 21.19 -46.90
N TYR A 855 31.44 22.53 -46.80
CA TYR A 855 31.02 23.21 -45.58
C TYR A 855 29.49 23.23 -45.46
N ILE A 856 28.77 23.53 -46.54
CA ILE A 856 27.29 23.48 -46.58
C ILE A 856 26.80 22.05 -46.33
N GLU A 857 27.46 21.03 -46.87
CA GLU A 857 27.14 19.62 -46.62
C GLU A 857 27.39 19.23 -45.15
N ARG A 858 28.52 19.66 -44.55
CA ARG A 858 28.75 19.48 -43.11
C ARG A 858 27.72 20.22 -42.24
N GLU A 859 27.34 21.43 -42.62
CA GLU A 859 26.33 22.23 -41.92
C GLU A 859 24.95 21.58 -42.01
N SER A 860 24.60 20.96 -43.15
CA SER A 860 23.39 20.14 -43.31
C SER A 860 23.41 18.88 -42.44
N ILE A 861 24.54 18.17 -42.38
CA ILE A 861 24.72 17.00 -41.51
C ILE A 861 24.64 17.41 -40.03
N LEU A 862 25.26 18.52 -39.65
CA LEU A 862 25.25 19.02 -38.27
C LEU A 862 23.86 19.52 -37.84
N ASN A 863 23.13 20.20 -38.73
CA ASN A 863 21.74 20.60 -38.47
C ASN A 863 20.80 19.40 -38.37
N THR A 864 20.97 18.36 -39.20
CA THR A 864 20.16 17.14 -39.08
C THR A 864 20.50 16.32 -37.82
N GLN A 865 21.74 16.36 -37.34
CA GLN A 865 22.11 15.84 -36.01
C GLN A 865 21.52 16.68 -34.88
N LEU A 866 21.60 18.02 -34.95
CA LEU A 866 21.01 18.94 -33.97
C LEU A 866 19.50 18.73 -33.86
N ASN A 867 18.80 18.59 -34.98
CA ASN A 867 17.36 18.31 -35.01
C ASN A 867 17.03 16.94 -34.38
N LYS A 868 17.84 15.89 -34.62
CA LYS A 868 17.68 14.60 -33.93
C LYS A 868 17.80 14.77 -32.42
N TYR A 869 18.88 15.38 -31.94
CA TYR A 869 19.08 15.64 -30.50
C TYR A 869 17.99 16.55 -29.90
N GLN A 870 17.41 17.49 -30.65
CA GLN A 870 16.23 18.24 -30.21
C GLN A 870 14.99 17.36 -30.08
N THR A 871 14.72 16.47 -31.05
CA THR A 871 13.57 15.53 -30.94
C THR A 871 13.77 14.48 -29.85
N GLU A 872 15.00 14.02 -29.61
CA GLU A 872 15.34 13.11 -28.51
C GLU A 872 15.18 13.82 -27.16
N LYS A 873 15.67 15.07 -27.02
CA LYS A 873 15.43 15.89 -25.83
C LYS A 873 13.93 16.12 -25.58
N GLN A 874 13.13 16.33 -26.62
CA GLN A 874 11.67 16.47 -26.49
C GLN A 874 11.01 15.16 -26.06
N LYS A 875 11.41 14.00 -26.61
CA LYS A 875 10.93 12.68 -26.16
C LYS A 875 11.26 12.44 -24.69
N ILE A 876 12.52 12.61 -24.30
CA ILE A 876 12.99 12.44 -22.91
C ILE A 876 12.25 13.40 -21.96
N ALA A 877 11.95 14.63 -22.38
CA ALA A 877 11.14 15.57 -21.61
C ALA A 877 9.69 15.09 -21.42
N VAL A 878 9.03 14.61 -22.48
CA VAL A 878 7.67 14.05 -22.41
C VAL A 878 7.63 12.74 -21.59
N GLU A 879 8.67 11.91 -21.72
CA GLU A 879 8.83 10.70 -20.92
C GLU A 879 8.98 11.04 -19.43
N LEU A 880 9.83 12.01 -19.08
CA LEU A 880 9.95 12.55 -17.71
C LEU A 880 8.65 13.14 -17.18
N GLU A 881 7.91 13.91 -17.99
CA GLU A 881 6.59 14.45 -17.61
C GLU A 881 5.61 13.30 -17.32
N SER A 882 5.58 12.27 -18.18
CA SER A 882 4.74 11.09 -17.99
C SER A 882 5.14 10.26 -16.76
N LEU A 883 6.43 10.21 -16.44
CA LEU A 883 6.97 9.47 -15.31
C LEU A 883 6.68 10.18 -13.99
N LYS A 884 6.77 11.52 -13.97
CA LYS A 884 6.29 12.36 -12.86
C LYS A 884 4.79 12.18 -12.65
N ALA A 885 3.96 12.27 -13.69
CA ALA A 885 2.52 12.09 -13.57
C ALA A 885 2.14 10.69 -13.04
N LYS A 886 2.84 9.63 -13.49
CA LYS A 886 2.72 8.27 -12.91
C LYS A 886 3.14 8.22 -11.45
N HIS A 887 4.25 8.87 -11.09
CA HIS A 887 4.73 8.93 -9.70
C HIS A 887 3.77 9.71 -8.78
N GLU A 888 3.14 10.79 -9.26
CA GLU A 888 2.10 11.49 -8.53
C GLU A 888 0.82 10.66 -8.39
N SER A 889 0.39 9.93 -9.44
CA SER A 889 -0.72 8.96 -9.33
C SER A 889 -0.43 7.90 -8.28
N LEU A 890 0.73 7.24 -8.35
CA LEU A 890 1.15 6.21 -7.39
C LEU A 890 1.34 6.76 -5.97
N LYS A 891 1.78 8.02 -5.82
CA LYS A 891 1.85 8.70 -4.52
C LYS A 891 0.45 8.93 -3.95
N ASN A 892 -0.50 9.38 -4.77
CA ASN A 892 -1.88 9.61 -4.36
C ASN A 892 -2.62 8.28 -4.07
N GLU A 893 -2.37 7.23 -4.85
CA GLU A 893 -2.86 5.88 -4.58
C GLU A 893 -2.27 5.31 -3.27
N ARG A 894 -0.97 5.51 -3.00
CA ARG A 894 -0.34 5.15 -1.71
C ARG A 894 -0.93 5.94 -0.54
N LEU A 895 -1.28 7.21 -0.72
CA LEU A 895 -1.93 8.02 0.30
C LEU A 895 -3.36 7.55 0.57
N ASN A 896 -4.18 7.38 -0.47
CA ASN A 896 -5.54 6.84 -0.34
C ASN A 896 -5.54 5.45 0.30
N SER A 897 -4.62 4.57 -0.12
CA SER A 897 -4.46 3.23 0.46
C SER A 897 -4.01 3.30 1.92
N LYS A 898 -3.10 4.23 2.29
CA LYS A 898 -2.75 4.48 3.69
C LYS A 898 -3.97 4.91 4.51
N ASP A 899 -4.78 5.84 4.00
CA ASP A 899 -5.99 6.30 4.68
C ASP A 899 -7.03 5.18 4.82
N GLU A 900 -7.20 4.33 3.81
CA GLU A 900 -8.02 3.11 3.89
C GLU A 900 -7.48 2.12 4.94
N THR A 901 -6.16 1.85 4.99
CA THR A 901 -5.58 1.00 6.06
C THR A 901 -5.73 1.62 7.45
N GLN A 902 -5.72 2.95 7.58
CA GLN A 902 -5.95 3.64 8.84
C GLN A 902 -7.42 3.51 9.28
N ILE A 903 -8.38 3.58 8.35
CA ILE A 903 -9.79 3.30 8.61
C ILE A 903 -9.99 1.83 9.03
N PHE A 904 -9.38 0.87 8.32
CA PHE A 904 -9.44 -0.54 8.71
C PHE A 904 -8.78 -0.82 10.06
N LYS A 905 -7.69 -0.12 10.41
CA LYS A 905 -7.08 -0.19 11.74
C LYS A 905 -8.01 0.34 12.83
N GLN A 906 -8.68 1.47 12.60
CA GLN A 906 -9.69 2.00 13.53
C GLN A 906 -10.88 1.05 13.70
N GLN A 907 -11.36 0.44 12.61
CA GLN A 907 -12.41 -0.59 12.67
C GLN A 907 -11.95 -1.85 13.42
N PHE A 908 -10.70 -2.28 13.25
CA PHE A 908 -10.12 -3.39 14.00
C PHE A 908 -9.96 -3.06 15.50
N GLU A 909 -9.53 -1.84 15.84
CA GLU A 909 -9.46 -1.36 17.23
C GLU A 909 -10.86 -1.28 17.86
N GLU A 910 -11.87 -0.77 17.14
CA GLU A 910 -13.26 -0.74 17.60
C GLU A 910 -13.84 -2.16 17.80
N LEU A 911 -13.59 -3.08 16.86
CA LEU A 911 -13.96 -4.49 17.00
C LEU A 911 -13.23 -5.19 18.15
N SER A 912 -11.94 -4.89 18.35
CA SER A 912 -11.14 -5.44 19.46
C SER A 912 -11.60 -4.90 20.82
N MET A 913 -12.03 -3.64 20.88
CA MET A 913 -12.68 -3.06 22.07
C MET A 913 -14.05 -3.70 22.32
N LYS A 914 -14.90 -3.84 21.31
CA LYS A 914 -16.20 -4.55 21.43
C LYS A 914 -16.03 -6.01 21.84
N ALA A 915 -15.00 -6.69 21.35
CA ALA A 915 -14.66 -8.06 21.75
C ALA A 915 -14.21 -8.13 23.22
N ARG A 916 -13.35 -7.20 23.67
CA ARG A 916 -12.95 -7.08 25.08
C ARG A 916 -14.13 -6.74 26.00
N GLU A 917 -15.01 -5.84 25.58
CA GLU A 917 -16.26 -5.57 26.28
C GLU A 917 -17.18 -6.79 26.35
N SER A 918 -17.30 -7.57 25.27
CA SER A 918 -18.10 -8.80 25.29
C SER A 918 -17.47 -9.86 26.19
N GLN A 919 -16.13 -9.95 26.24
CA GLN A 919 -15.42 -10.82 27.17
C GLN A 919 -15.65 -10.38 28.62
N MET A 920 -15.47 -9.10 28.95
CA MET A 920 -15.76 -8.59 30.30
C MET A 920 -17.23 -8.79 30.71
N LYS A 921 -18.18 -8.73 29.75
CA LYS A 921 -19.59 -9.06 30.00
C LYS A 921 -19.81 -10.57 30.23
N LEU A 922 -19.04 -11.45 29.57
CA LEU A 922 -19.03 -12.88 29.87
C LEU A 922 -18.39 -13.17 31.23
N ASP A 923 -17.22 -12.59 31.51
CA ASP A 923 -16.50 -12.75 32.78
C ASP A 923 -17.38 -12.34 33.97
N ASN A 924 -18.03 -11.17 33.88
CA ASN A 924 -18.99 -10.70 34.90
C ASN A 924 -20.19 -11.65 35.06
N LEU A 925 -20.73 -12.22 33.97
CA LEU A 925 -21.82 -13.18 34.01
C LEU A 925 -21.37 -14.56 34.55
N GLU A 926 -20.11 -14.94 34.35
CA GLU A 926 -19.53 -16.12 35.00
C GLU A 926 -19.35 -15.89 36.50
N ASP A 927 -18.90 -14.71 36.92
CA ASP A 927 -18.83 -14.33 38.34
C ASP A 927 -20.22 -14.33 39.01
N GLU A 928 -21.23 -13.66 38.42
CA GLU A 928 -22.63 -13.72 38.87
C GLU A 928 -23.15 -15.17 38.94
N LEU A 929 -22.80 -16.01 37.96
CA LEU A 929 -23.15 -17.43 37.95
C LEU A 929 -22.42 -18.21 39.06
N THR A 930 -21.18 -17.85 39.41
CA THR A 930 -20.47 -18.46 40.55
C THR A 930 -21.06 -18.03 41.89
N GLU A 931 -21.48 -16.77 42.05
CA GLU A 931 -22.18 -16.31 43.24
C GLU A 931 -23.57 -16.97 43.37
N ALA A 932 -24.33 -17.06 42.28
CA ALA A 932 -25.60 -17.78 42.25
C ALA A 932 -25.44 -19.28 42.59
N ARG A 933 -24.36 -19.92 42.13
CA ARG A 933 -23.99 -21.31 42.53
C ARG A 933 -23.58 -21.38 44.00
N SER A 934 -22.82 -20.41 44.51
CA SER A 934 -22.35 -20.35 45.89
C SER A 934 -23.50 -20.17 46.88
N THR A 935 -24.38 -19.19 46.63
CA THR A 935 -25.58 -18.92 47.43
C THR A 935 -26.57 -20.08 47.40
N LEU A 936 -26.81 -20.70 46.23
CA LEU A 936 -27.60 -21.93 46.13
C LEU A 936 -26.97 -23.09 46.93
N HIS A 937 -25.66 -23.25 46.90
CA HIS A 937 -24.95 -24.28 47.65
C HIS A 937 -24.96 -24.02 49.17
N ALA A 938 -24.87 -22.76 49.60
CA ALA A 938 -25.08 -22.36 50.99
C ALA A 938 -26.51 -22.68 51.46
N ARG A 939 -27.53 -22.25 50.71
CA ARG A 939 -28.94 -22.55 50.98
C ARG A 939 -29.24 -24.07 51.00
N SER A 940 -28.53 -24.85 50.17
CA SER A 940 -28.61 -26.31 50.16
C SER A 940 -27.98 -26.94 51.41
N LYS A 941 -26.82 -26.43 51.87
CA LYS A 941 -26.20 -26.80 53.15
C LYS A 941 -27.10 -26.46 54.33
N GLU A 942 -27.72 -25.29 54.35
CA GLU A 942 -28.69 -24.86 55.36
C GLU A 942 -29.92 -25.77 55.37
N ALA A 943 -30.54 -26.01 54.21
CA ALA A 943 -31.68 -26.92 54.09
C ALA A 943 -31.35 -28.36 54.53
N SER A 944 -30.12 -28.83 54.27
CA SER A 944 -29.62 -30.11 54.76
C SER A 944 -29.46 -30.11 56.29
N SER A 945 -28.92 -29.03 56.87
CA SER A 945 -28.80 -28.83 58.32
C SER A 945 -30.17 -28.79 59.00
N ILE A 946 -31.13 -28.06 58.45
CA ILE A 946 -32.52 -27.98 58.94
C ILE A 946 -33.19 -29.35 58.88
N ARG A 947 -33.05 -30.09 57.77
CA ARG A 947 -33.54 -31.47 57.67
C ARG A 947 -32.93 -32.39 58.73
N LYS A 948 -31.62 -32.29 58.97
CA LYS A 948 -30.95 -33.07 60.02
C LYS A 948 -31.49 -32.72 61.41
N LEU A 949 -31.60 -31.44 61.76
CA LEU A 949 -32.14 -30.98 63.03
C LEU A 949 -33.61 -31.38 63.23
N LEU A 950 -34.40 -31.39 62.15
CA LEU A 950 -35.79 -31.86 62.19
C LEU A 950 -35.87 -33.37 62.42
N ILE A 951 -35.02 -34.17 61.77
CA ILE A 951 -34.92 -35.63 62.00
C ILE A 951 -34.45 -35.91 63.44
N GLU A 952 -33.48 -35.15 63.96
CA GLU A 952 -32.99 -35.26 65.34
C GLU A 952 -34.10 -34.90 66.34
N SER A 953 -34.84 -33.81 66.11
CA SER A 953 -36.01 -33.44 66.91
C SER A 953 -37.15 -34.46 66.83
N GLN A 954 -37.39 -35.05 65.66
CA GLN A 954 -38.38 -36.12 65.48
C GLN A 954 -37.95 -37.37 66.27
N SER A 955 -36.68 -37.79 66.17
CA SER A 955 -36.17 -38.93 66.93
C SER A 955 -36.23 -38.70 68.45
N LEU A 956 -35.96 -37.48 68.93
CA LEU A 956 -36.15 -37.10 70.34
C LEU A 956 -37.63 -37.15 70.77
N LEU A 957 -38.57 -36.82 69.88
CA LEU A 957 -40.01 -36.94 70.15
C LEU A 957 -40.48 -38.40 70.10
N GLU A 958 -40.00 -39.20 69.16
CA GLU A 958 -40.28 -40.64 69.07
C GLU A 958 -39.73 -41.41 70.28
N MET A 959 -38.54 -41.05 70.78
CA MET A 959 -38.02 -41.60 72.04
C MET A 959 -38.91 -41.23 73.24
N LYS A 960 -39.35 -39.97 73.36
CA LYS A 960 -40.28 -39.57 74.42
C LYS A 960 -41.64 -40.24 74.30
N GLU A 961 -42.14 -40.43 73.08
CA GLU A 961 -43.38 -41.16 72.83
C GLU A 961 -43.22 -42.64 73.22
N LEU A 962 -42.05 -43.25 72.96
CA LEU A 962 -41.70 -44.60 73.41
C LEU A 962 -41.60 -44.66 74.94
N GLU A 963 -40.93 -43.72 75.59
CA GLU A 963 -40.87 -43.59 77.05
C GLU A 963 -42.28 -43.52 77.65
N PHE A 964 -43.13 -42.59 77.18
CA PHE A 964 -44.52 -42.49 77.61
C PHE A 964 -45.32 -43.77 77.31
N LYS A 965 -45.13 -44.43 76.15
CA LYS A 965 -45.74 -45.73 75.85
C LYS A 965 -45.27 -46.82 76.81
N THR A 966 -44.02 -46.83 77.26
CA THR A 966 -43.55 -47.77 78.29
C THR A 966 -44.09 -47.46 79.68
N GLU A 967 -44.24 -46.17 80.02
CA GLU A 967 -44.80 -45.76 81.32
C GLU A 967 -46.31 -46.07 81.40
N ILE A 968 -47.05 -45.79 80.31
CA ILE A 968 -48.47 -46.18 80.18
C ILE A 968 -48.63 -47.69 80.27
N LYS A 969 -47.70 -48.49 79.71
CA LYS A 969 -47.68 -49.95 79.91
C LYS A 969 -47.47 -50.34 81.37
N LYS A 970 -46.42 -49.82 82.03
CA LYS A 970 -46.17 -50.08 83.47
C LYS A 970 -47.40 -49.74 84.32
N LEU A 971 -47.97 -48.55 84.14
CA LEU A 971 -49.15 -48.09 84.88
C LEU A 971 -50.39 -48.94 84.59
N ASN A 972 -50.55 -49.44 83.36
CA ASN A 972 -51.63 -50.36 83.02
C ASN A 972 -51.41 -51.77 83.60
N ASP A 973 -50.17 -52.27 83.61
CA ASP A 973 -49.81 -53.56 84.20
C ASP A 973 -49.95 -53.50 85.73
N GLU A 974 -49.49 -52.42 86.37
CA GLU A 974 -49.74 -52.12 87.79
C GLU A 974 -51.24 -52.06 88.09
N ARG A 975 -52.03 -51.32 87.29
CA ARG A 975 -53.49 -51.27 87.39
C ARG A 975 -54.09 -52.67 87.32
N LEU A 976 -53.68 -53.50 86.36
CA LEU A 976 -54.14 -54.88 86.25
C LEU A 976 -53.77 -55.71 87.50
N THR A 977 -52.55 -55.59 88.03
CA THR A 977 -52.21 -56.29 89.29
C THR A 977 -53.06 -55.81 90.48
N ILE A 978 -53.40 -54.51 90.54
CA ILE A 978 -54.25 -53.93 91.59
C ILE A 978 -55.70 -54.40 91.40
N GLU A 979 -56.18 -54.44 90.17
CA GLU A 979 -57.51 -54.94 89.80
C GLU A 979 -57.65 -56.42 90.17
N ASP A 980 -56.63 -57.25 89.91
CA ASP A 980 -56.64 -58.68 90.26
C ASP A 980 -56.44 -58.93 91.76
N LYS A 981 -55.60 -58.14 92.46
CA LYS A 981 -55.55 -58.12 93.94
C LYS A 981 -56.92 -57.74 94.53
N SER A 982 -57.62 -56.78 93.92
CA SER A 982 -58.96 -56.34 94.32
C SER A 982 -60.01 -57.42 94.06
N LYS A 983 -60.03 -58.05 92.88
CA LYS A 983 -60.89 -59.22 92.57
C LYS A 983 -60.64 -60.38 93.54
N LEU A 984 -59.39 -60.64 93.93
CA LEU A 984 -59.03 -61.70 94.87
C LEU A 984 -59.45 -61.36 96.30
N LEU A 985 -59.32 -60.10 96.73
CA LEU A 985 -59.85 -59.60 98.00
C LEU A 985 -61.38 -59.67 98.04
N LEU A 986 -62.05 -59.29 96.94
CA LEU A 986 -63.50 -59.36 96.78
C LEU A 986 -63.99 -60.82 96.84
N LYS A 987 -63.32 -61.75 96.14
CA LYS A 987 -63.60 -63.19 96.26
C LYS A 987 -63.40 -63.71 97.69
N ARG A 988 -62.34 -63.29 98.38
CA ARG A 988 -62.11 -63.66 99.79
C ARG A 988 -63.21 -63.10 100.70
N LYS A 989 -63.64 -61.86 100.49
CA LYS A 989 -64.74 -61.24 101.25
C LYS A 989 -66.10 -61.85 100.91
N GLN A 990 -66.32 -62.32 99.68
CA GLN A 990 -67.51 -63.08 99.33
C GLN A 990 -67.52 -64.42 100.09
N LEU A 991 -66.42 -65.18 100.10
CA LEU A 991 -66.33 -66.42 100.88
C LEU A 991 -66.53 -66.21 102.38
N GLU A 992 -65.99 -65.12 102.94
CA GLU A 992 -66.21 -64.71 104.34
C GLU A 992 -67.69 -64.34 104.61
N VAL A 993 -68.35 -63.68 103.66
CA VAL A 993 -69.80 -63.41 103.72
C VAL A 993 -70.62 -64.69 103.58
N ASP A 994 -70.23 -65.62 102.71
CA ASP A 994 -70.92 -66.90 102.51
C ASP A 994 -70.75 -67.82 103.74
N GLU A 995 -69.58 -67.80 104.39
CA GLU A 995 -69.33 -68.48 105.67
C GLU A 995 -70.16 -67.86 106.81
N LEU A 996 -70.19 -66.53 106.91
CA LEU A 996 -71.04 -65.83 107.88
C LEU A 996 -72.52 -66.06 107.61
N GLN A 997 -72.97 -66.10 106.35
CA GLN A 997 -74.34 -66.47 105.99
C GLN A 997 -74.63 -67.92 106.37
N SER A 998 -73.72 -68.87 106.08
CA SER A 998 -73.84 -70.26 106.50
C SER A 998 -74.01 -70.37 108.02
N SER A 999 -73.12 -69.73 108.78
CA SER A 999 -73.17 -69.65 110.25
C SER A 999 -74.47 -69.00 110.74
N VAL A 1000 -74.94 -67.93 110.10
CA VAL A 1000 -76.24 -67.30 110.41
C VAL A 1000 -77.41 -68.24 110.08
N THR A 1001 -77.38 -69.03 109.00
CA THR A 1001 -78.44 -70.03 108.76
C THR A 1001 -78.38 -71.20 109.74
N GLU A 1002 -77.19 -71.62 110.18
CA GLU A 1002 -77.00 -72.66 111.19
C GLU A 1002 -77.46 -72.17 112.56
N ASN A 1003 -77.10 -70.95 112.94
CA ASN A 1003 -77.55 -70.31 114.17
C ASN A 1003 -79.05 -70.00 114.14
N ASN A 1004 -79.65 -69.71 112.97
CA ASN A 1004 -81.11 -69.65 112.83
C ASN A 1004 -81.78 -71.04 112.89
N LYS A 1005 -81.13 -72.11 112.43
CA LYS A 1005 -81.62 -73.50 112.64
C LYS A 1005 -81.55 -73.86 114.12
N LYS A 1006 -80.44 -73.56 114.79
CA LYS A 1006 -80.26 -73.71 116.25
C LYS A 1006 -81.28 -72.87 117.03
N LEU A 1007 -81.52 -71.62 116.63
CA LEU A 1007 -82.54 -70.76 117.25
C LEU A 1007 -83.93 -71.38 117.07
N LYS A 1008 -84.29 -71.85 115.87
CA LYS A 1008 -85.59 -72.51 115.63
C LYS A 1008 -85.74 -73.84 116.39
N THR A 1009 -84.68 -74.64 116.53
CA THR A 1009 -84.74 -75.83 117.38
C THR A 1009 -84.78 -75.46 118.86
N LEU A 1010 -84.11 -74.40 119.30
CA LEU A 1010 -84.19 -73.91 120.68
C LEU A 1010 -85.54 -73.28 120.99
N GLU A 1011 -86.17 -72.57 120.05
CA GLU A 1011 -87.54 -72.08 120.16
C GLU A 1011 -88.55 -73.24 120.21
N ASN A 1012 -88.36 -74.29 119.40
CA ASN A 1012 -89.23 -75.46 119.44
C ASN A 1012 -89.03 -76.26 120.72
N ASN A 1013 -87.79 -76.44 121.17
CA ASN A 1013 -87.46 -77.01 122.47
C ASN A 1013 -88.00 -76.13 123.61
N TYR A 1014 -88.07 -74.80 123.45
CA TYR A 1014 -88.67 -73.88 124.41
C TYR A 1014 -90.20 -73.91 124.36
N ARG A 1015 -90.84 -74.08 123.19
CA ARG A 1015 -92.29 -74.33 123.08
C ARG A 1015 -92.64 -75.68 123.72
N GLU A 1016 -91.84 -76.71 123.49
CA GLU A 1016 -91.94 -77.98 124.22
C GLU A 1016 -91.70 -77.79 125.72
N LEU A 1017 -90.65 -77.06 126.13
CA LEU A 1017 -90.39 -76.78 127.54
C LEU A 1017 -91.47 -75.89 128.16
N GLN A 1018 -92.18 -75.06 127.40
CA GLN A 1018 -93.28 -74.22 127.87
C GLN A 1018 -94.60 -74.98 127.92
N LEU A 1019 -94.78 -76.01 127.07
CA LEU A 1019 -95.86 -76.99 127.22
C LEU A 1019 -95.60 -77.94 128.39
N LYS A 1020 -94.36 -78.43 128.53
CA LYS A 1020 -93.88 -79.22 129.67
C LYS A 1020 -93.86 -78.37 130.95
N HIS A 1021 -93.56 -77.08 130.90
CA HIS A 1021 -93.67 -76.16 132.03
C HIS A 1021 -95.14 -75.90 132.33
N LYS A 1022 -96.03 -75.64 131.36
CA LYS A 1022 -97.48 -75.55 131.69
C LYS A 1022 -98.05 -76.82 132.30
N ALA A 1023 -97.52 -78.00 131.96
CA ALA A 1023 -97.83 -79.25 132.66
C ALA A 1023 -97.18 -79.31 134.06
N LEU A 1024 -95.88 -79.02 134.17
CA LEU A 1024 -95.11 -79.02 135.41
C LEU A 1024 -95.40 -77.83 136.34
N GLU A 1025 -96.06 -76.78 135.90
CA GLU A 1025 -96.48 -75.58 136.65
C GLU A 1025 -97.89 -75.82 137.21
N SER A 1026 -98.65 -76.70 136.53
CA SER A 1026 -99.77 -77.46 137.10
C SER A 1026 -99.33 -78.63 138.01
N GLU A 1027 -98.02 -78.80 138.28
CA GLU A 1027 -97.45 -79.89 139.10
C GLU A 1027 -96.40 -79.39 140.14
N MET A 1028 -95.86 -78.18 139.95
CA MET A 1028 -94.82 -77.50 140.75
C MET A 1028 -95.31 -76.16 141.33
N GLU A 1029 -96.61 -76.04 141.63
CA GLU A 1029 -97.11 -75.07 142.62
C GLU A 1029 -96.67 -75.47 144.07
N ALA A 1030 -95.42 -75.94 144.20
CA ALA A 1030 -94.90 -76.82 145.24
C ALA A 1030 -93.35 -76.73 145.46
N LEU A 1031 -92.84 -75.50 145.66
CA LEU A 1031 -91.61 -75.13 146.43
C LEU A 1031 -90.18 -75.19 145.78
N PRO A 1032 -89.15 -74.42 146.27
CA PRO A 1032 -87.96 -74.02 145.45
C PRO A 1032 -86.52 -73.91 146.12
N SER A 1033 -85.47 -73.65 145.29
CA SER A 1033 -84.14 -72.99 145.60
C SER A 1033 -83.02 -73.74 146.41
N PRO A 1034 -81.76 -73.23 146.62
CA PRO A 1034 -80.75 -72.47 145.79
C PRO A 1034 -79.22 -72.87 146.00
N GLY A 1035 -78.19 -72.17 145.43
CA GLY A 1035 -76.74 -72.21 145.90
C GLY A 1035 -75.53 -71.87 144.93
N PRO A 1036 -74.52 -71.00 145.28
CA PRO A 1036 -73.40 -70.58 144.35
C PRO A 1036 -71.95 -70.31 144.95
N PHE A 1037 -71.05 -69.62 144.17
CA PHE A 1037 -69.72 -68.94 144.47
C PHE A 1037 -68.39 -69.77 144.50
N SER A 1038 -67.13 -69.27 144.34
CA SER A 1038 -66.47 -67.98 143.90
C SER A 1038 -64.91 -68.09 143.77
N ASP A 1039 -64.18 -67.25 142.98
CA ASP A 1039 -62.68 -67.15 142.93
C ASP A 1039 -62.16 -65.79 142.33
N SER A 1040 -60.96 -65.24 142.67
CA SER A 1040 -60.49 -63.92 142.10
C SER A 1040 -59.01 -63.44 142.19
N GLU A 1041 -58.14 -63.92 143.11
CA GLU A 1041 -56.98 -63.11 143.58
C GLU A 1041 -55.73 -63.07 142.65
N ASN A 1042 -55.52 -64.10 141.83
CA ASN A 1042 -54.25 -64.35 141.11
C ASN A 1042 -53.90 -63.38 139.94
N ILE A 1043 -54.72 -62.37 139.66
CA ILE A 1043 -54.61 -61.59 138.41
C ILE A 1043 -53.61 -60.41 138.53
N GLU A 1044 -53.54 -59.73 139.67
CA GLU A 1044 -52.84 -58.44 139.76
C GLU A 1044 -51.30 -58.53 139.66
N GLU A 1045 -50.67 -59.56 140.22
CA GLU A 1045 -49.21 -59.73 140.15
C GLU A 1045 -48.71 -59.84 138.69
N THR A 1046 -49.47 -60.52 137.83
CA THR A 1046 -49.13 -60.70 136.41
C THR A 1046 -49.08 -59.37 135.65
N ILE A 1047 -49.92 -58.40 136.05
CA ILE A 1047 -50.02 -57.08 135.41
C ILE A 1047 -48.81 -56.20 135.76
N SER A 1048 -48.19 -56.40 136.92
CA SER A 1048 -47.04 -55.61 137.36
C SER A 1048 -45.76 -55.92 136.55
N THR A 1049 -45.42 -57.20 136.43
CA THR A 1049 -44.20 -57.67 135.71
C THR A 1049 -44.21 -57.33 134.21
N LEU A 1050 -45.41 -57.28 133.60
CA LEU A 1050 -45.60 -56.84 132.22
C LEU A 1050 -45.31 -55.35 132.01
N ARG A 1051 -45.37 -54.50 133.04
CA ARG A 1051 -45.10 -53.05 132.91
C ARG A 1051 -43.61 -52.72 132.89
N GLU A 1052 -42.80 -53.37 133.73
CA GLU A 1052 -41.35 -53.13 133.75
C GLU A 1052 -40.65 -53.62 132.46
N SER A 1053 -41.06 -54.80 131.97
CA SER A 1053 -40.56 -55.35 130.69
C SER A 1053 -40.89 -54.43 129.50
N LEU A 1054 -42.10 -53.85 129.46
CA LEU A 1054 -42.49 -52.85 128.47
C LEU A 1054 -41.68 -51.55 128.57
N GLN A 1055 -41.35 -51.10 129.79
CA GLN A 1055 -40.52 -49.89 129.97
C GLN A 1055 -39.06 -50.12 129.55
N SER A 1056 -38.56 -51.35 129.71
CA SER A 1056 -37.22 -51.77 129.24
C SER A 1056 -37.12 -51.80 127.71
N THR A 1057 -38.11 -52.37 127.02
CA THR A 1057 -38.13 -52.38 125.54
C THR A 1057 -38.28 -50.98 124.95
N SER A 1058 -39.08 -50.10 125.57
CA SER A 1058 -39.22 -48.70 125.17
C SER A 1058 -37.89 -47.92 125.19
N LYS A 1059 -37.01 -48.18 126.18
CA LYS A 1059 -35.67 -47.58 126.22
C LYS A 1059 -34.78 -48.08 125.07
N LYS A 1060 -34.76 -49.38 124.83
CA LYS A 1060 -33.98 -49.99 123.72
C LYS A 1060 -34.42 -49.50 122.35
N LEU A 1061 -35.72 -49.29 122.14
CA LEU A 1061 -36.25 -48.74 120.88
C LEU A 1061 -35.66 -47.36 120.58
N LYS A 1062 -35.66 -46.45 121.55
CA LYS A 1062 -35.10 -45.10 121.41
C LYS A 1062 -33.59 -45.08 121.18
N GLU A 1063 -32.88 -46.09 121.69
CA GLU A 1063 -31.44 -46.26 121.44
C GLU A 1063 -31.17 -46.74 120.01
N VAL A 1064 -31.97 -47.70 119.49
CA VAL A 1064 -31.93 -48.16 118.09
C VAL A 1064 -32.35 -47.07 117.11
N GLU A 1065 -33.32 -46.23 117.45
CA GLU A 1065 -33.69 -45.02 116.67
C GLU A 1065 -32.51 -44.04 116.59
N ARG A 1066 -31.86 -43.75 117.74
CA ARG A 1066 -30.69 -42.86 117.81
C ARG A 1066 -29.52 -43.40 117.00
N MET A 1067 -29.27 -44.71 117.07
CA MET A 1067 -28.24 -45.40 116.29
C MET A 1067 -28.54 -45.36 114.79
N ASN A 1068 -29.80 -45.56 114.36
CA ASN A 1068 -30.21 -45.40 112.96
C ASN A 1068 -29.97 -43.97 112.45
N LEU A 1069 -30.22 -42.95 113.28
CA LEU A 1069 -30.01 -41.55 112.92
C LEU A 1069 -28.50 -41.25 112.72
N VAL A 1070 -27.64 -41.82 113.56
CA VAL A 1070 -26.17 -41.75 113.39
C VAL A 1070 -25.72 -42.51 112.14
N LEU A 1071 -26.24 -43.72 111.89
CA LEU A 1071 -25.90 -44.50 110.70
C LEU A 1071 -26.33 -43.82 109.40
N ARG A 1072 -27.49 -43.14 109.38
CA ARG A 1072 -27.91 -42.30 108.23
C ARG A 1072 -26.91 -41.18 107.96
N LYS A 1073 -26.52 -40.41 108.99
CA LYS A 1073 -25.51 -39.35 108.83
C LYS A 1073 -24.15 -39.88 108.38
N LEU A 1074 -23.71 -41.02 108.91
CA LEU A 1074 -22.46 -41.65 108.49
C LEU A 1074 -22.52 -42.12 107.03
N ASN A 1075 -23.68 -42.61 106.58
CA ASN A 1075 -23.92 -42.99 105.20
C ASN A 1075 -24.00 -41.77 104.26
N GLU A 1076 -24.63 -40.67 104.69
CA GLU A 1076 -24.64 -39.37 103.99
C GLU A 1076 -23.22 -38.81 103.85
N GLU A 1077 -22.40 -38.85 104.91
CA GLU A 1077 -20.98 -38.50 104.84
C GLU A 1077 -20.19 -39.42 103.91
N SER A 1078 -20.46 -40.73 103.93
CA SER A 1078 -19.84 -41.71 103.04
C SER A 1078 -20.17 -41.40 101.58
N ASN A 1079 -21.44 -41.09 101.30
CA ASN A 1079 -21.90 -40.72 99.96
C ASN A 1079 -21.32 -39.38 99.50
N MET A 1080 -21.16 -38.40 100.38
CA MET A 1080 -20.47 -37.13 100.11
C MET A 1080 -18.96 -37.33 99.87
N LYS A 1081 -18.32 -38.28 100.56
CA LYS A 1081 -16.93 -38.69 100.31
C LYS A 1081 -16.81 -39.42 98.96
N PHE A 1082 -17.75 -40.30 98.63
CA PHE A 1082 -17.83 -40.98 97.33
C PHE A 1082 -18.09 -40.00 96.18
N GLU A 1083 -18.96 -39.01 96.35
CA GLU A 1083 -19.18 -37.94 95.38
C GLU A 1083 -17.92 -37.10 95.15
N ARG A 1084 -17.22 -36.71 96.22
CA ARG A 1084 -15.93 -35.98 96.10
C ARG A 1084 -14.87 -36.83 95.40
N LEU A 1085 -14.78 -38.11 95.72
CA LEU A 1085 -13.86 -39.03 95.07
C LEU A 1085 -14.23 -39.28 93.60
N SER A 1086 -15.53 -39.37 93.28
CA SER A 1086 -16.05 -39.50 91.90
C SER A 1086 -15.81 -38.21 91.09
N LYS A 1087 -15.97 -37.04 91.71
CA LYS A 1087 -15.64 -35.73 91.12
C LYS A 1087 -14.13 -35.63 90.87
N ASN A 1088 -13.28 -35.96 91.84
CA ASN A 1088 -11.82 -36.01 91.65
C ASN A 1088 -11.40 -37.06 90.61
N TYR A 1089 -12.03 -38.23 90.57
CA TYR A 1089 -11.75 -39.25 89.55
C TYR A 1089 -12.18 -38.80 88.16
N LYS A 1090 -13.31 -38.08 88.03
CA LYS A 1090 -13.72 -37.43 86.78
C LYS A 1090 -12.76 -36.32 86.38
N SER A 1091 -12.34 -35.44 87.31
CA SER A 1091 -11.32 -34.42 87.05
C SER A 1091 -10.00 -35.03 86.61
N LEU A 1092 -9.51 -36.06 87.31
CA LEU A 1092 -8.29 -36.79 86.93
C LEU A 1092 -8.45 -37.52 85.58
N THR A 1093 -9.64 -38.04 85.27
CA THR A 1093 -9.95 -38.62 83.95
C THR A 1093 -9.98 -37.55 82.86
N VAL A 1094 -10.42 -36.32 83.17
CA VAL A 1094 -10.35 -35.17 82.27
C VAL A 1094 -8.91 -34.69 82.11
N GLU A 1095 -8.12 -34.54 83.18
CA GLU A 1095 -6.70 -34.19 83.09
C GLU A 1095 -5.91 -35.25 82.29
N TYR A 1096 -6.19 -36.53 82.47
CA TYR A 1096 -5.59 -37.62 81.68
C TYR A 1096 -6.07 -37.62 80.22
N ARG A 1097 -7.30 -37.15 79.96
CA ARG A 1097 -7.83 -36.94 78.61
C ARG A 1097 -7.18 -35.72 77.95
N ASP A 1098 -7.09 -34.59 78.64
CA ASP A 1098 -6.45 -33.36 78.18
C ASP A 1098 -4.95 -33.56 77.93
N LEU A 1099 -4.26 -34.36 78.76
CA LEU A 1099 -2.88 -34.80 78.50
C LEU A 1099 -2.80 -35.66 77.24
N LYS A 1100 -3.72 -36.62 77.06
CA LYS A 1100 -3.80 -37.44 75.84
C LYS A 1100 -4.16 -36.61 74.59
N GLU A 1101 -4.95 -35.55 74.75
CA GLU A 1101 -5.44 -34.68 73.67
C GLU A 1101 -4.35 -33.66 73.27
N LYS A 1102 -3.59 -33.12 74.23
CA LYS A 1102 -2.40 -32.29 73.99
C LYS A 1102 -1.25 -33.00 73.28
N TYR A 1103 -1.13 -34.33 73.45
CA TYR A 1103 -0.19 -35.16 72.69
C TYR A 1103 -0.83 -35.90 71.49
N GLY A 1104 -2.11 -35.62 71.17
CA GLY A 1104 -2.91 -36.43 70.23
C GLY A 1104 -3.52 -35.68 69.04
N ALA A 1105 -3.14 -34.42 68.80
CA ALA A 1105 -3.82 -33.53 67.86
C ALA A 1105 -3.47 -33.77 66.36
N SER A 1106 -3.95 -34.87 65.76
CA SER A 1106 -4.10 -34.96 64.29
C SER A 1106 -5.10 -36.02 63.80
N ARG A 1107 -5.84 -35.66 62.74
CA ARG A 1107 -6.75 -36.48 61.88
C ARG A 1107 -8.03 -37.08 62.51
N SER A 1108 -9.05 -36.23 62.58
CA SER A 1108 -10.32 -36.35 61.82
C SER A 1108 -11.21 -37.61 61.81
N ARG A 1109 -12.41 -37.47 62.41
CA ARG A 1109 -13.77 -37.75 61.86
C ARG A 1109 -14.09 -39.07 61.09
N ALA A 1110 -14.79 -40.02 61.76
CA ALA A 1110 -16.03 -40.72 61.33
C ALA A 1110 -16.53 -41.59 62.53
N LEU A 1111 -17.82 -41.62 62.95
CA LEU A 1111 -19.02 -42.28 62.37
C LEU A 1111 -18.81 -43.79 62.05
N SER A 1112 -19.63 -44.76 62.50
CA SER A 1112 -20.75 -44.83 63.47
C SER A 1112 -21.16 -46.32 63.69
N VAL A 1113 -22.23 -46.58 64.48
CA VAL A 1113 -23.00 -47.87 64.59
C VAL A 1113 -22.36 -48.99 65.47
N VAL A 1114 -23.06 -49.74 66.36
CA VAL A 1114 -24.27 -49.52 67.19
C VAL A 1114 -24.40 -50.60 68.30
N LEU A 1115 -25.28 -50.40 69.30
CA LEU A 1115 -25.90 -51.35 70.26
C LEU A 1115 -25.04 -52.09 71.35
N ASN A 1116 -25.10 -51.52 72.57
CA ASN A 1116 -25.72 -52.08 73.80
C ASN A 1116 -25.23 -53.39 74.51
N PRO A 1117 -25.56 -53.57 75.82
CA PRO A 1117 -24.67 -54.25 76.78
C PRO A 1117 -25.18 -55.56 77.40
N ILE A 1118 -24.29 -56.26 78.12
CA ILE A 1118 -24.55 -57.27 79.17
C ILE A 1118 -23.41 -57.22 80.22
N GLU A 1119 -23.62 -57.81 81.40
CA GLU A 1119 -22.87 -57.53 82.63
C GLU A 1119 -21.59 -58.34 82.91
N LYS A 1120 -20.70 -57.74 83.73
CA LYS A 1120 -19.86 -58.34 84.80
C LYS A 1120 -19.25 -59.74 84.60
N GLN A 1121 -17.91 -59.80 84.50
CA GLN A 1121 -17.04 -60.42 85.54
C GLN A 1121 -15.52 -60.19 85.27
N SER A 1122 -14.69 -60.57 86.24
CA SER A 1122 -13.21 -60.50 86.25
C SER A 1122 -12.68 -61.74 87.01
N PRO A 1123 -11.35 -62.03 87.14
CA PRO A 1123 -10.14 -61.39 86.59
C PRO A 1123 -9.14 -62.44 85.98
N SER A 1124 -7.82 -62.15 85.96
CA SER A 1124 -6.65 -63.05 85.77
C SER A 1124 -6.41 -63.65 84.34
N SER A 1125 -5.20 -63.97 83.87
CA SER A 1125 -3.80 -63.76 84.35
C SER A 1125 -2.76 -63.92 83.20
N SER A 1126 -1.50 -63.51 83.45
CA SER A 1126 -0.19 -63.89 82.83
C SER A 1126 -0.12 -64.90 81.65
N GLY A 1127 0.81 -64.78 80.68
CA GLY A 1127 1.94 -63.85 80.51
C GLY A 1127 2.91 -64.31 79.39
N GLU A 1128 4.03 -63.57 79.20
CA GLU A 1128 5.27 -63.91 78.45
C GLU A 1128 5.16 -64.51 77.02
N GLN A 1129 5.37 -63.71 75.97
CA GLN A 1129 6.66 -63.41 75.31
C GLN A 1129 7.27 -64.52 74.42
N SER A 1130 7.22 -64.34 73.09
CA SER A 1130 8.44 -64.22 72.25
C SER A 1130 8.14 -63.89 70.77
N ASN A 1131 8.99 -63.02 70.20
CA ASN A 1131 9.35 -62.90 68.77
C ASN A 1131 8.26 -63.08 67.68
N GLY A 1132 7.30 -62.15 67.61
CA GLY A 1132 6.51 -61.90 66.40
C GLY A 1132 6.99 -60.63 65.68
N THR A 1133 7.44 -60.74 64.42
CA THR A 1133 7.89 -59.60 63.60
C THR A 1133 6.85 -58.48 63.53
N ASN A 1134 7.29 -57.21 63.64
CA ASN A 1134 6.44 -56.01 63.77
C ASN A 1134 5.25 -55.95 62.79
N VAL A 1135 4.11 -56.49 63.18
CA VAL A 1135 2.88 -56.53 62.38
C VAL A 1135 2.39 -55.12 62.04
N ALA A 1136 2.61 -54.15 62.93
CA ALA A 1136 2.33 -52.73 62.66
C ALA A 1136 3.21 -52.16 61.53
N TYR A 1137 4.48 -52.54 61.45
CA TYR A 1137 5.37 -52.10 60.37
C TYR A 1137 5.01 -52.78 59.05
N LEU A 1138 4.80 -54.10 59.03
CA LEU A 1138 4.30 -54.82 57.84
C LEU A 1138 2.98 -54.22 57.35
N LYS A 1139 2.02 -53.97 58.27
CA LYS A 1139 0.73 -53.37 57.93
C LYS A 1139 0.89 -51.98 57.33
N ASN A 1140 1.76 -51.13 57.88
CA ASN A 1140 1.95 -49.78 57.36
C ASN A 1140 2.66 -49.77 55.99
N VAL A 1141 3.66 -50.64 55.78
CA VAL A 1141 4.35 -50.77 54.48
C VAL A 1141 3.41 -51.35 53.41
N LEU A 1142 2.63 -52.38 53.73
CA LEU A 1142 1.63 -52.95 52.82
C LEU A 1142 0.48 -51.96 52.54
N LEU A 1143 0.01 -51.24 53.55
CA LEU A 1143 -1.06 -50.26 53.37
C LEU A 1143 -0.57 -49.10 52.49
N GLY A 1144 0.64 -48.56 52.73
CA GLY A 1144 1.25 -47.55 51.87
C GLY A 1144 1.46 -48.02 50.43
N PHE A 1145 1.90 -49.27 50.22
CA PHE A 1145 2.00 -49.88 48.88
C PHE A 1145 0.65 -50.02 48.18
N ILE A 1146 -0.43 -50.29 48.91
CA ILE A 1146 -1.79 -50.38 48.36
C ILE A 1146 -2.36 -48.97 48.08
N GLU A 1147 -2.21 -48.03 49.01
CA GLU A 1147 -2.78 -46.68 49.02
C GLU A 1147 -2.09 -45.73 48.03
N HIS A 1148 -0.76 -45.72 47.96
CA HIS A 1148 0.03 -44.86 47.08
C HIS A 1148 0.47 -45.61 45.82
N LYS A 1149 -0.45 -45.71 44.83
CA LYS A 1149 -0.23 -46.42 43.56
C LYS A 1149 1.06 -45.98 42.86
N ASP A 1150 1.32 -44.69 42.84
CA ASP A 1150 2.41 -44.07 42.06
C ASP A 1150 3.79 -44.28 42.71
N GLN A 1151 3.84 -44.71 43.97
CA GLN A 1151 5.07 -45.03 44.71
C GLN A 1151 5.38 -46.54 44.74
N ARG A 1152 4.56 -47.38 44.10
CA ARG A 1152 4.69 -48.84 44.13
C ARG A 1152 6.03 -49.33 43.61
N GLU A 1153 6.58 -48.75 42.55
CA GLU A 1153 7.88 -49.16 42.00
C GLU A 1153 9.04 -48.91 42.97
N GLN A 1154 8.99 -47.82 43.75
CA GLN A 1154 9.99 -47.49 44.77
C GLN A 1154 9.86 -48.37 46.02
N LEU A 1155 8.64 -48.80 46.36
CA LEU A 1155 8.36 -49.67 47.49
C LEU A 1155 8.49 -51.17 47.16
N LEU A 1156 8.45 -51.56 45.88
CA LEU A 1156 8.53 -52.95 45.45
C LEU A 1156 9.80 -53.69 45.94
N PRO A 1157 11.02 -53.09 45.94
CA PRO A 1157 12.21 -53.73 46.53
C PRO A 1157 12.09 -53.96 48.04
N VAL A 1158 11.37 -53.08 48.76
CA VAL A 1158 11.13 -53.20 50.20
C VAL A 1158 10.13 -54.33 50.48
N VAL A 1159 9.03 -54.40 49.72
CA VAL A 1159 8.07 -55.51 49.83
C VAL A 1159 8.73 -56.85 49.45
N LYS A 1160 9.54 -56.87 48.38
CA LYS A 1160 10.31 -58.03 47.91
C LYS A 1160 11.29 -58.56 48.96
N THR A 1161 11.97 -57.67 49.69
CA THR A 1161 12.90 -58.06 50.77
C THR A 1161 12.16 -58.48 52.04
N LEU A 1162 11.03 -57.87 52.40
CA LEU A 1162 10.21 -58.32 53.54
C LEU A 1162 9.57 -59.70 53.31
N PHE A 1163 9.11 -60.00 52.09
CA PHE A 1163 8.43 -61.26 51.77
C PHE A 1163 9.32 -62.31 51.08
N SER A 1164 10.59 -62.00 50.82
CA SER A 1164 11.55 -62.87 50.14
C SER A 1164 11.05 -63.43 48.79
N PHE A 1165 10.34 -62.60 48.01
CA PHE A 1165 9.71 -63.04 46.76
C PHE A 1165 10.73 -63.56 45.73
N THR A 1166 10.39 -64.68 45.09
CA THR A 1166 11.14 -65.14 43.91
C THR A 1166 10.86 -64.24 42.71
N LYS A 1167 11.70 -64.32 41.67
CA LYS A 1167 11.48 -63.57 40.42
C LYS A 1167 10.14 -63.94 39.74
N GLU A 1168 9.65 -65.15 39.94
CA GLU A 1168 8.36 -65.59 39.40
C GLU A 1168 7.19 -64.98 40.17
N ASP A 1169 7.32 -64.82 41.49
CA ASP A 1169 6.27 -64.20 42.31
C ASP A 1169 6.22 -62.68 42.12
N GLU A 1170 7.37 -62.06 41.90
CA GLU A 1170 7.49 -60.66 41.44
C GLU A 1170 6.79 -60.45 40.09
N GLN A 1171 6.99 -61.34 39.11
CA GLN A 1171 6.29 -61.27 37.82
C GLN A 1171 4.77 -61.51 37.96
N LYS A 1172 4.33 -62.47 38.78
CA LYS A 1172 2.91 -62.69 39.08
C LYS A 1172 2.28 -61.47 39.75
N LEU A 1173 2.97 -60.86 40.73
CA LEU A 1173 2.51 -59.67 41.42
C LEU A 1173 2.39 -58.47 40.47
N LEU A 1174 3.40 -58.22 39.63
CA LEU A 1174 3.35 -57.17 38.61
C LEU A 1174 2.22 -57.42 37.58
N THR A 1175 2.00 -58.67 37.18
CA THR A 1175 0.89 -59.04 36.27
C THR A 1175 -0.49 -58.88 36.92
N ALA A 1176 -0.59 -58.97 38.25
CA ALA A 1176 -1.83 -58.77 39.00
C ALA A 1176 -2.04 -57.32 39.49
N LEU A 1177 -1.07 -56.43 39.27
CA LEU A 1177 -1.13 -54.99 39.59
C LEU A 1177 -1.32 -54.11 38.35
N ARG A 1178 -1.39 -54.72 37.15
CA ARG A 1178 -1.55 -54.10 35.84
C ARG A 1178 -2.96 -54.29 35.29
#